data_AF-A0A3G9HKR9-F1
#
_entry.id   AF-A0A3G9HKR9-F1
#
_cell.length_a   1.000
_cell.length_b   1.000
_cell.length_c   1.000
_cell.angle_alpha   90.00
_cell.angle_beta   90.00
_cell.angle_gamma   90.00
#
_symmetry.space_group_name_H-M   'P 1'
#
loop_
_entity.id
_entity.type
_entity.pdbx_description
1 polymer ?
#
loop_
_entity_poly.entity_id
_entity_poly.type
_entity_poly.pdbx_seq_one_letter_code
_entity_poly.pdbx_strand_id
1 'polypeptide(L)'
;MLSLAFLALSLNALTIDIKRGIEKGHPFAILHIEDKNPFECSEEKGEYDMPPVYLCRFDKMPESELQDIGNDFFNISFKKRKGEFLCRIALKKRGSLFPLPPPLHENGILPSLQKRSYRHWMVLGYTDEPPYLGMRERFEESIIFPLDLKEYAIPTVGAVDINGNPVFMKNNRDVERFISVKEAFRAGKYKRAYDLATEALEAHPDSIFASDFLRYRIKSLAQQDMKEHAEEIIKLGKRFIKRYTSDEYLPEVLLILARVYSATGFESDANYFFDRLIEEHKGDRFADLGLIYLGDQLYINGKTKEAIKRYLEAYYGTKELDIASLAAYKLAIRYLDMGKTEKGVEYIRKIWEKNPGFILKDKEDAHEIAKQLAARKVFDLAIEIDKALLNRLKKLDDLYERIIFEIAEWYDEKGDIKEAIEWYERYLDEFAYGEFSDEAKKSLDALFVTGNEGNATQALEKFESLMRDYRGGPIADKALAAKARVLLALKRYEEVLKLAPLIEKIDDEKVKEEAQRSLKSAAEALFERSVEAKECKSAVETVERYGVEVKRGQEEFIFGCYEKYARYDDALRIAKRHLHDKKSRERESWLCRTLHVLVLSERFSDAVKASEDLLSLAGRGAASVCPTYEWDRVKALFAEGRYAEAVSLVKKMSKRYGDDIRMVEVYKAGYDAAKRESDTLQQRWMLQKIIELQNLKRSHPYSPWAEFELMRLYKKEGRISEALKLAESMRDLDLEGEKRARWLYELGTLYESSGETAEAGKSFKECSKVKNGGAWKRLCEEALPLQQ
;
A
#
# COMPACT_ATOMS: atom_id res chain seq x y z
N MET A 1 -27.37 53.20 -18.43
CA MET A 1 -28.61 52.62 -17.89
C MET A 1 -28.22 51.60 -16.84
N LEU A 2 -28.61 51.83 -15.59
CA LEU A 2 -28.33 50.92 -14.47
C LEU A 2 -29.17 49.64 -14.60
N SER A 3 -28.51 48.49 -14.53
CA SER A 3 -29.13 47.19 -14.24
C SER A 3 -29.74 47.21 -12.84
N LEU A 4 -30.99 46.76 -12.73
CA LEU A 4 -31.55 46.29 -11.46
C LEU A 4 -31.88 44.80 -11.62
N ALA A 5 -30.98 43.96 -11.12
CA ALA A 5 -31.21 42.54 -10.94
C ALA A 5 -31.90 42.34 -9.59
N PHE A 6 -33.14 41.87 -9.58
CA PHE A 6 -33.78 41.36 -8.37
C PHE A 6 -33.40 39.89 -8.21
N LEU A 7 -32.33 39.64 -7.46
CA LEU A 7 -31.96 38.33 -6.93
C LEU A 7 -32.46 38.27 -5.49
N ALA A 8 -33.70 37.80 -5.27
CA ALA A 8 -34.19 37.53 -3.92
C ALA A 8 -33.82 36.08 -3.54
N LEU A 9 -32.55 35.87 -3.18
CA LEU A 9 -32.18 34.77 -2.29
C LEU A 9 -32.52 35.24 -0.87
N SER A 10 -33.68 34.84 -0.35
CA SER A 10 -33.97 34.98 1.08
C SER A 10 -33.10 33.98 1.86
N LEU A 11 -31.85 34.37 2.09
CA LEU A 11 -31.05 33.81 3.17
C LEU A 11 -31.77 34.14 4.48
N ASN A 12 -32.42 33.12 5.02
CA ASN A 12 -33.12 33.06 6.30
C ASN A 12 -32.38 33.85 7.41
N ALA A 13 -32.95 34.97 7.82
CA ALA A 13 -32.49 35.83 8.90
C ALA A 13 -33.65 36.09 9.88
N LEU A 14 -33.33 36.52 11.11
CA LEU A 14 -34.30 37.03 12.08
C LEU A 14 -35.19 38.09 11.43
N THR A 15 -36.51 37.88 11.41
CA THR A 15 -37.48 38.86 10.93
C THR A 15 -38.23 39.49 12.10
N ILE A 16 -38.39 40.80 12.03
CA ILE A 16 -39.12 41.60 13.00
C ILE A 16 -40.09 42.46 12.21
N ASP A 17 -41.37 42.12 12.29
CA ASP A 17 -42.44 42.80 11.53
C ASP A 17 -43.42 43.46 12.50
N ILE A 18 -43.76 44.72 12.24
CA ILE A 18 -44.68 45.49 13.07
C ILE A 18 -45.85 45.93 12.22
N LYS A 19 -47.04 45.45 12.58
CA LYS A 19 -48.30 45.88 11.99
C LYS A 19 -49.05 46.78 12.96
N ARG A 20 -49.72 47.80 12.45
CA ARG A 20 -50.58 48.69 13.23
C ARG A 20 -52.01 48.57 12.73
N GLY A 21 -52.97 48.70 13.64
CA GLY A 21 -54.39 48.72 13.31
C GLY A 21 -55.18 49.54 14.32
N ILE A 22 -56.46 49.73 14.01
CA ILE A 22 -57.43 50.38 14.88
C ILE A 22 -58.67 49.49 14.92
N GLU A 23 -59.13 49.12 16.11
CA GLU A 23 -60.38 48.40 16.31
C GLU A 23 -61.30 49.23 17.21
N LYS A 24 -62.53 49.50 16.75
CA LYS A 24 -63.54 50.31 17.48
C LYS A 24 -63.00 51.65 18.01
N GLY A 25 -62.07 52.28 17.29
CA GLY A 25 -61.45 53.56 17.67
C GLY A 25 -60.23 53.45 18.58
N HIS A 26 -59.88 52.25 19.05
CA HIS A 26 -58.70 52.01 19.88
C HIS A 26 -57.53 51.49 19.03
N PRO A 27 -56.37 52.18 19.00
CA PRO A 27 -55.21 51.72 18.25
C PRO A 27 -54.54 50.52 18.93
N PHE A 28 -53.98 49.63 18.12
CA PHE A 28 -53.17 48.51 18.56
C PHE A 28 -51.99 48.28 17.62
N ALA A 29 -50.98 47.54 18.10
CA ALA A 29 -49.85 47.11 17.30
C ALA A 29 -49.57 45.62 17.53
N ILE A 30 -49.23 44.92 16.46
CA ILE A 30 -48.79 43.51 16.50
C ILE A 30 -47.35 43.48 16.07
N LEU A 31 -46.50 42.92 16.91
CA LEU A 31 -45.09 42.68 16.64
C LEU A 31 -44.87 41.19 16.46
N HIS A 32 -44.45 40.77 15.27
CA HIS A 32 -44.02 39.41 14.97
C HIS A 32 -42.49 39.33 15.02
N ILE A 33 -41.99 38.26 15.63
CA ILE A 33 -40.57 37.95 15.72
C ILE A 33 -40.41 36.50 15.27
N GLU A 34 -39.73 36.27 14.16
CA GLU A 34 -39.53 34.94 13.59
C GLU A 34 -38.06 34.67 13.32
N ASP A 35 -37.61 33.45 13.65
CA ASP A 35 -36.28 32.96 13.32
C ASP A 35 -36.37 31.50 12.84
N LYS A 36 -35.42 31.10 11.99
CA LYS A 36 -35.31 29.72 11.52
C LYS A 36 -35.11 28.74 12.66
N ASN A 37 -34.36 29.13 13.70
CA ASN A 37 -34.12 28.32 14.88
C ASN A 37 -35.10 28.72 16.00
N PRO A 38 -35.66 27.76 16.75
CA PRO A 38 -36.48 28.07 17.91
C PRO A 38 -35.71 28.92 18.94
N PHE A 39 -36.36 29.93 19.49
CA PHE A 39 -35.79 30.83 20.49
C PHE A 39 -36.79 31.09 21.64
N GLU A 40 -36.26 31.48 22.79
CA GLU A 40 -37.07 31.66 24.01
C GLU A 40 -37.43 33.12 24.23
N CYS A 41 -38.70 33.40 24.49
CA CYS A 41 -39.16 34.71 24.98
C CYS A 41 -39.83 34.57 26.34
N SER A 42 -39.51 35.48 27.25
CA SER A 42 -40.10 35.50 28.58
C SER A 42 -40.52 36.90 28.99
N GLU A 43 -41.57 36.98 29.80
CA GLU A 43 -42.00 38.21 30.45
C GLU A 43 -41.20 38.44 31.74
N GLU A 44 -40.48 39.56 31.80
CA GLU A 44 -39.92 40.08 33.04
C GLU A 44 -40.95 41.04 33.66
N LYS A 45 -41.41 40.72 34.87
CA LYS A 45 -42.30 41.62 35.63
C LYS A 45 -41.50 42.85 36.05
N GLY A 46 -41.92 44.03 35.58
CA GLY A 46 -41.42 45.30 36.10
C GLY A 46 -41.82 45.49 37.56
N GLU A 47 -41.13 46.40 38.27
CA GLU A 47 -41.60 46.88 39.57
C GLU A 47 -42.97 47.58 39.41
N TYR A 48 -43.76 47.61 40.50
CA TYR A 48 -45.17 47.99 40.53
C TYR A 48 -45.51 49.18 39.60
N ASP A 49 -46.52 48.98 38.75
CA ASP A 49 -47.09 49.94 37.78
C ASP A 49 -46.26 50.25 36.51
N MET A 50 -45.14 49.55 36.28
CA MET A 50 -44.46 49.60 34.97
C MET A 50 -45.01 48.55 33.97
N PRO A 51 -45.18 48.91 32.69
CA PRO A 51 -45.62 47.98 31.65
C PRO A 51 -44.60 46.84 31.44
N PRO A 52 -45.04 45.63 31.08
CA PRO A 52 -44.15 44.46 31.03
C PRO A 52 -43.02 44.63 30.01
N VAL A 53 -41.88 44.01 30.31
CA VAL A 53 -40.74 43.93 29.39
C VAL A 53 -40.61 42.48 28.92
N TYR A 54 -40.62 42.27 27.61
CA TYR A 54 -40.39 40.95 27.04
C TYR A 54 -38.93 40.83 26.59
N LEU A 55 -38.29 39.73 26.99
CA LEU A 55 -36.91 39.42 26.64
C LEU A 55 -36.88 38.16 25.80
N CYS A 56 -36.41 38.27 24.55
CA CYS A 56 -36.22 37.16 23.63
C CYS A 56 -34.72 36.86 23.46
N ARG A 57 -34.32 35.61 23.69
CA ARG A 57 -32.93 35.14 23.67
C ARG A 57 -32.66 34.22 22.48
N PHE A 58 -31.62 34.52 21.73
CA PHE A 58 -31.23 33.77 20.53
C PHE A 58 -29.82 33.21 20.69
N ASP A 59 -29.65 31.94 20.31
CA ASP A 59 -28.37 31.22 20.40
C ASP A 59 -27.36 31.61 19.31
N LYS A 60 -27.82 32.27 18.24
CA LYS A 60 -26.98 32.73 17.13
C LYS A 60 -26.94 34.25 17.07
N MET A 61 -25.74 34.78 16.83
CA MET A 61 -25.55 36.21 16.65
C MET A 61 -25.87 36.65 15.22
N PRO A 62 -26.61 37.76 15.03
CA PRO A 62 -26.74 38.36 13.71
C PRO A 62 -25.38 38.90 13.24
N GLU A 63 -25.07 38.70 11.95
CA GLU A 63 -23.82 39.13 11.31
C GLU A 63 -23.69 40.67 11.23
N SER A 64 -24.82 41.39 11.29
CA SER A 64 -24.87 42.85 11.23
C SER A 64 -25.36 43.45 12.56
N GLU A 65 -24.96 44.68 12.86
CA GLU A 65 -25.53 45.43 13.98
C GLU A 65 -26.96 45.89 13.66
N LEU A 66 -27.89 45.57 14.55
CA LEU A 66 -29.30 45.94 14.43
C LEU A 66 -29.56 47.24 15.20
N GLN A 67 -30.26 48.17 14.56
CA GLN A 67 -30.64 49.44 15.19
C GLN A 67 -31.89 49.26 16.04
N ASP A 68 -31.97 50.01 17.15
CA ASP A 68 -33.15 50.03 18.02
C ASP A 68 -34.38 50.58 17.27
N ILE A 69 -35.55 49.96 17.47
CA ILE A 69 -36.79 50.27 16.77
C ILE A 69 -37.84 50.73 17.79
N GLY A 70 -38.44 51.90 17.57
CA GLY A 70 -39.45 52.47 18.46
C GLY A 70 -40.76 52.84 17.74
N ASN A 71 -41.89 52.59 18.39
CA ASN A 71 -43.20 53.07 17.95
C ASN A 71 -44.08 53.48 19.15
N ASP A 72 -45.38 53.73 18.92
CA ASP A 72 -46.31 54.20 19.96
C ASP A 72 -46.65 53.16 21.05
N PHE A 73 -46.25 51.89 20.85
CA PHE A 73 -46.53 50.75 21.73
C PHE A 73 -45.27 50.02 22.23
N PHE A 74 -44.18 50.03 21.47
CA PHE A 74 -42.96 49.24 21.72
C PHE A 74 -41.71 50.11 21.60
N ASN A 75 -40.74 49.87 22.47
CA ASN A 75 -39.34 50.20 22.27
C ASN A 75 -38.55 48.90 22.25
N ILE A 76 -37.99 48.56 21.10
CA ILE A 76 -37.24 47.33 20.85
C ILE A 76 -35.76 47.69 20.79
N SER A 77 -34.97 47.07 21.66
CA SER A 77 -33.51 47.22 21.65
C SER A 77 -32.77 45.90 21.59
N PHE A 78 -31.61 45.95 20.95
CA PHE A 78 -30.81 44.77 20.68
C PHE A 78 -29.49 44.84 21.45
N LYS A 79 -29.20 43.81 22.26
CA LYS A 79 -27.96 43.75 23.07
C LYS A 79 -27.23 42.45 22.86
N LYS A 80 -25.91 42.55 22.70
CA LYS A 80 -24.99 41.40 22.66
C LYS A 80 -24.41 41.18 24.06
N ARG A 81 -24.48 39.95 24.61
CA ARG A 81 -23.90 39.62 25.93
C ARG A 81 -23.33 38.19 25.93
N LYS A 82 -22.01 38.04 26.13
CA LYS A 82 -21.30 36.76 26.36
C LYS A 82 -21.82 35.54 25.56
N GLY A 83 -21.92 35.65 24.23
CA GLY A 83 -22.34 34.52 23.37
C GLY A 83 -23.84 34.47 23.04
N GLU A 84 -24.68 35.27 23.71
CA GLU A 84 -26.12 35.36 23.48
C GLU A 84 -26.50 36.69 22.82
N PHE A 85 -27.50 36.64 21.93
CA PHE A 85 -28.15 37.82 21.35
C PHE A 85 -29.51 38.03 22.03
N LEU A 86 -29.74 39.23 22.56
CA LEU A 86 -30.95 39.58 23.30
C LEU A 86 -31.74 40.66 22.56
N CYS A 87 -33.01 40.36 22.27
CA CYS A 87 -34.00 41.34 21.85
C CYS A 87 -34.86 41.72 23.05
N ARG A 88 -34.81 42.99 23.46
CA ARG A 88 -35.56 43.52 24.59
C ARG A 88 -36.69 44.41 24.09
N ILE A 89 -37.92 44.06 24.43
CA ILE A 89 -39.13 44.76 24.00
C ILE A 89 -39.77 45.39 25.22
N ALA A 90 -39.60 46.70 25.39
CA ALA A 90 -40.28 47.46 26.41
C ALA A 90 -41.61 47.99 25.87
N LEU A 91 -42.70 47.63 26.53
CA LEU A 91 -44.01 48.17 26.22
C LEU A 91 -44.12 49.63 26.70
N LYS A 92 -44.75 50.49 25.90
CA LYS A 92 -45.15 51.85 26.31
C LYS A 92 -46.57 51.90 26.89
N LYS A 93 -47.36 50.86 26.64
CA LYS A 93 -48.76 50.70 27.04
C LYS A 93 -49.00 49.25 27.50
N ARG A 94 -50.25 48.76 27.48
CA ARG A 94 -50.56 47.36 27.81
C ARG A 94 -50.14 46.43 26.68
N GLY A 95 -49.83 45.18 27.02
CA GLY A 95 -49.53 44.18 26.01
C GLY A 95 -49.54 42.75 26.52
N SER A 96 -49.43 41.81 25.58
CA SER A 96 -49.40 40.38 25.84
C SER A 96 -48.46 39.68 24.86
N LEU A 97 -47.72 38.68 25.37
CA LEU A 97 -46.81 37.84 24.59
C LEU A 97 -47.47 36.49 24.30
N PHE A 98 -47.44 36.06 23.04
CA PHE A 98 -47.98 34.80 22.57
C PHE A 98 -46.93 34.00 21.81
N PRO A 99 -46.68 32.74 22.19
CA PRO A 99 -45.96 31.82 21.31
C PRO A 99 -46.88 31.42 20.15
N LEU A 100 -46.35 31.44 18.93
CA LEU A 100 -47.07 30.93 17.76
C LEU A 100 -46.51 29.54 17.41
N PRO A 101 -47.32 28.47 17.56
CA PRO A 101 -46.89 27.13 17.15
C PRO A 101 -46.70 27.09 15.63
N PRO A 102 -45.88 26.14 15.12
CA PRO A 102 -45.77 25.91 13.69
C PRO A 102 -47.14 25.63 13.08
N PRO A 103 -47.36 25.99 11.80
CA PRO A 103 -48.65 25.81 11.17
C PRO A 103 -49.05 24.32 11.14
N LEU A 104 -50.36 24.05 11.28
CA LEU A 104 -50.91 22.70 11.50
C LEU A 104 -50.54 21.67 10.42
N HIS A 105 -50.24 22.13 9.19
CA HIS A 105 -49.80 21.27 8.09
C HIS A 105 -48.36 20.75 8.26
N GLU A 106 -47.51 21.45 9.03
CA GLU A 106 -46.14 21.00 9.33
C GLU A 106 -46.11 20.08 10.54
N ASN A 107 -46.94 20.33 11.56
CA ASN A 107 -47.05 19.52 12.76
C ASN A 107 -48.50 19.49 13.25
N GLY A 108 -49.18 18.38 12.98
CA GLY A 108 -50.57 18.17 13.41
C GLY A 108 -50.74 17.95 14.91
N ILE A 109 -49.69 17.91 15.73
CA ILE A 109 -49.80 17.70 17.18
C ILE A 109 -49.48 19.00 17.93
N LEU A 110 -50.47 19.52 18.65
CA LEU A 110 -50.28 20.62 19.60
C LEU A 110 -49.93 20.05 20.99
N PRO A 111 -48.72 20.29 21.54
CA PRO A 111 -48.28 19.70 22.80
C PRO A 111 -49.01 20.28 24.03
N SER A 112 -49.19 19.46 25.08
CA SER A 112 -49.88 19.84 26.32
C SER A 112 -49.12 20.79 27.24
N LEU A 113 -47.80 20.87 27.14
CA LEU A 113 -46.99 21.87 27.82
C LEU A 113 -46.56 22.93 26.82
N GLN A 114 -46.88 24.20 27.09
CA GLN A 114 -46.30 25.33 26.38
C GLN A 114 -44.77 25.19 26.47
N LYS A 115 -44.14 24.85 25.35
CA LYS A 115 -42.68 24.85 25.24
C LYS A 115 -42.21 26.29 25.48
N ARG A 116 -41.03 26.50 26.07
CA ARG A 116 -40.49 27.86 26.23
C ARG A 116 -39.80 28.40 24.99
N SER A 117 -39.64 27.56 23.96
CA SER A 117 -38.91 27.85 22.74
C SER A 117 -39.78 27.61 21.50
N TYR A 118 -39.93 28.64 20.67
CA TYR A 118 -40.70 28.63 19.41
C TYR A 118 -39.93 29.39 18.33
N ARG A 119 -40.20 29.07 17.06
CA ARG A 119 -39.64 29.80 15.91
C ARG A 119 -40.34 31.14 15.67
N HIS A 120 -41.54 31.32 16.22
CA HIS A 120 -42.37 32.49 16.00
C HIS A 120 -43.02 32.94 17.31
N TRP A 121 -42.81 34.22 17.64
CA TRP A 121 -43.46 34.87 18.77
C TRP A 121 -44.21 36.12 18.29
N MET A 122 -45.32 36.41 18.96
CA MET A 122 -46.14 37.58 18.71
C MET A 122 -46.32 38.39 19.99
N VAL A 123 -46.03 39.69 19.93
CA VAL A 123 -46.34 40.65 20.99
C VAL A 123 -47.46 41.56 20.52
N LEU A 124 -48.57 41.55 21.25
CA LEU A 124 -49.72 42.40 21.00
C LEU A 124 -49.68 43.60 21.96
N GLY A 125 -49.61 44.82 21.45
CA GLY A 125 -49.69 46.06 22.21
C GLY A 125 -51.02 46.76 21.99
N TYR A 126 -51.67 47.21 23.06
CA TYR A 126 -53.01 47.81 23.02
C TYR A 126 -53.19 48.86 24.13
N THR A 127 -54.21 49.71 24.03
CA THR A 127 -54.48 50.78 25.01
C THR A 127 -55.27 50.26 26.21
N ASP A 128 -56.41 49.61 25.96
CA ASP A 128 -57.40 49.29 27.00
C ASP A 128 -57.59 47.77 27.11
N GLU A 129 -58.21 47.16 26.09
CA GLU A 129 -58.47 45.72 25.96
C GLU A 129 -57.79 45.14 24.70
N PRO A 130 -57.41 43.85 24.72
CA PRO A 130 -56.78 43.21 23.56
C PRO A 130 -57.75 43.11 22.37
N PRO A 131 -57.36 43.55 21.17
CA PRO A 131 -58.19 43.47 19.97
C PRO A 131 -58.37 42.02 19.49
N TYR A 132 -59.52 41.71 18.90
CA TYR A 132 -59.93 40.39 18.36
C TYR A 132 -59.93 39.19 19.34
N LEU A 133 -59.47 39.39 20.57
CA LEU A 133 -59.44 38.39 21.63
C LEU A 133 -60.39 38.90 22.72
N GLY A 134 -61.59 38.31 22.81
CA GLY A 134 -62.51 38.63 23.91
C GLY A 134 -61.85 38.44 25.28
N MET A 135 -62.43 39.01 26.34
CA MET A 135 -61.89 38.83 27.70
C MET A 135 -61.69 37.33 27.98
N ARG A 136 -60.45 36.94 28.33
CA ARG A 136 -60.15 35.57 28.74
C ARG A 136 -60.96 35.23 29.98
N GLU A 137 -61.93 34.34 29.85
CA GLU A 137 -62.51 33.64 31.00
C GLU A 137 -61.38 32.84 31.67
N ARG A 138 -61.04 33.19 32.90
CA ARG A 138 -60.08 32.41 33.70
C ARG A 138 -60.83 31.21 34.28
N PHE A 139 -60.58 30.04 33.73
CA PHE A 139 -60.96 28.79 34.36
C PHE A 139 -59.97 28.51 35.51
N GLU A 140 -60.46 28.43 36.75
CA GLU A 140 -59.61 28.16 37.93
C GLU A 140 -58.97 26.76 37.90
N GLU A 141 -59.55 25.82 37.15
CA GLU A 141 -58.99 24.50 36.87
C GLU A 141 -59.05 24.23 35.36
N SER A 142 -57.90 24.02 34.73
CA SER A 142 -57.81 23.67 33.31
C SER A 142 -56.95 22.43 33.10
N ILE A 143 -57.52 21.43 32.41
CA ILE A 143 -56.82 20.22 32.00
C ILE A 143 -56.21 20.49 30.63
N ILE A 144 -54.89 20.43 30.52
CA ILE A 144 -54.17 20.65 29.26
C ILE A 144 -53.70 19.30 28.72
N PHE A 145 -54.29 18.83 27.62
CA PHE A 145 -53.93 17.59 26.94
C PHE A 145 -53.43 17.89 25.51
N PRO A 146 -52.53 17.05 24.95
CA PRO A 146 -52.04 17.28 23.60
C PRO A 146 -53.16 17.01 22.59
N LEU A 147 -53.36 17.91 21.64
CA LEU A 147 -54.39 17.79 20.61
C LEU A 147 -53.75 17.26 19.32
N ASP A 148 -54.17 16.08 18.86
CA ASP A 148 -53.77 15.55 17.54
C ASP A 148 -54.81 15.97 16.49
N LEU A 149 -54.38 16.86 15.60
CA LEU A 149 -55.10 17.45 14.48
C LEU A 149 -54.55 16.97 13.13
N LYS A 150 -53.79 15.86 13.07
CA LYS A 150 -53.25 15.34 11.80
C LYS A 150 -54.33 15.10 10.74
N GLU A 151 -55.53 14.66 11.13
CA GLU A 151 -56.65 14.47 10.21
C GLU A 151 -57.18 15.79 9.61
N TYR A 152 -56.86 16.92 10.23
CA TYR A 152 -57.27 18.26 9.82
C TYR A 152 -56.10 19.09 9.27
N ALA A 153 -54.91 18.49 9.09
CA ALA A 153 -53.70 19.17 8.65
C ALA A 153 -53.84 19.83 7.26
N ILE A 154 -54.87 19.45 6.48
CA ILE A 154 -55.23 20.11 5.22
C ILE A 154 -56.77 20.15 5.10
N PRO A 155 -57.45 21.29 5.25
CA PRO A 155 -58.83 21.40 4.81
C PRO A 155 -58.85 21.51 3.27
N THR A 156 -59.27 20.46 2.57
CA THR A 156 -59.62 20.59 1.15
C THR A 156 -61.01 21.21 1.06
N VAL A 157 -61.09 22.51 0.78
CA VAL A 157 -62.30 23.04 0.13
C VAL A 157 -62.29 22.43 -1.27
N GLY A 158 -63.31 21.66 -1.63
CA GLY A 158 -63.47 21.12 -2.98
C GLY A 158 -63.47 22.25 -4.03
N ALA A 159 -63.59 21.88 -5.32
CA ALA A 159 -63.62 22.87 -6.40
C ALA A 159 -64.58 24.02 -6.06
N VAL A 160 -64.09 25.25 -6.12
CA VAL A 160 -64.88 26.46 -5.96
C VAL A 160 -65.20 27.01 -7.34
N ASP A 161 -66.42 27.50 -7.52
CA ASP A 161 -66.79 28.18 -8.77
C ASP A 161 -66.04 29.51 -8.91
N ILE A 162 -66.21 30.17 -10.07
CA ILE A 162 -65.60 31.48 -10.34
C ILE A 162 -66.02 32.60 -9.37
N ASN A 163 -67.00 32.34 -8.50
CA ASN A 163 -67.49 33.27 -7.47
C ASN A 163 -67.04 32.87 -6.05
N GLY A 164 -66.21 31.82 -5.91
CA GLY A 164 -65.70 31.36 -4.61
C GLY A 164 -66.68 30.51 -3.81
N ASN A 165 -67.78 30.03 -4.40
CA ASN A 165 -68.71 29.14 -3.73
C ASN A 165 -68.26 27.68 -3.85
N PRO A 166 -68.39 26.85 -2.78
CA PRO A 166 -68.12 25.42 -2.87
C PRO A 166 -69.02 24.73 -3.91
N VAL A 167 -68.43 24.06 -4.89
CA VAL A 167 -69.16 23.25 -5.87
C VAL A 167 -69.48 21.89 -5.24
N PHE A 168 -70.76 21.64 -4.95
CA PHE A 168 -71.22 20.33 -4.52
C PHE A 168 -71.44 19.43 -5.74
N MET A 169 -70.45 18.57 -6.04
CA MET A 169 -70.57 17.55 -7.10
C MET A 169 -71.65 16.52 -6.72
N LYS A 170 -72.77 16.48 -7.47
CA LYS A 170 -73.78 15.42 -7.39
C LYS A 170 -73.33 14.21 -8.25
N ASN A 171 -73.21 13.04 -7.60
CA ASN A 171 -72.86 11.70 -8.11
C ASN A 171 -71.40 11.47 -8.57
N ASN A 172 -70.67 10.71 -7.74
CA ASN A 172 -69.20 10.49 -7.73
C ASN A 172 -68.63 9.51 -8.79
N ARG A 173 -69.41 9.02 -9.75
CA ARG A 173 -68.92 7.95 -10.66
C ARG A 173 -67.80 8.41 -11.59
N ASP A 174 -67.84 9.65 -12.06
CA ASP A 174 -66.84 10.19 -12.98
C ASP A 174 -65.48 10.39 -12.30
N VAL A 175 -65.49 10.84 -11.03
CA VAL A 175 -64.28 11.02 -10.21
C VAL A 175 -63.64 9.68 -9.90
N GLU A 176 -64.43 8.68 -9.49
CA GLU A 176 -63.95 7.31 -9.24
C GLU A 176 -63.33 6.68 -10.50
N ARG A 177 -63.97 6.89 -11.66
CA ARG A 177 -63.43 6.43 -12.95
C ARG A 177 -62.12 7.15 -13.30
N PHE A 178 -62.04 8.46 -13.10
CA PHE A 178 -60.80 9.21 -13.33
C PHE A 178 -59.65 8.76 -12.43
N ILE A 179 -59.93 8.53 -11.14
CA ILE A 179 -58.94 7.96 -10.21
C ILE A 179 -58.49 6.58 -10.69
N SER A 180 -59.42 5.71 -11.08
CA SER A 180 -59.12 4.36 -11.58
C SER A 180 -58.23 4.38 -12.83
N VAL A 181 -58.50 5.30 -13.76
CA VAL A 181 -57.66 5.52 -14.96
C VAL A 181 -56.25 5.94 -14.56
N LYS A 182 -56.12 6.92 -13.64
CA LYS A 182 -54.83 7.41 -13.15
C LYS A 182 -54.02 6.32 -12.45
N GLU A 183 -54.67 5.52 -11.61
CA GLU A 183 -54.04 4.42 -10.88
C GLU A 183 -53.57 3.31 -11.82
N ALA A 184 -54.41 2.91 -12.78
CA ALA A 184 -54.02 1.93 -13.79
C ALA A 184 -52.81 2.42 -14.61
N PHE A 185 -52.79 3.70 -14.99
CA PHE A 185 -51.68 4.29 -15.72
C PHE A 185 -50.39 4.34 -14.87
N ARG A 186 -50.47 4.79 -13.61
CA ARG A 186 -49.33 4.84 -12.68
C ARG A 186 -48.76 3.45 -12.37
N ALA A 187 -49.60 2.42 -12.37
CA ALA A 187 -49.19 1.03 -12.19
C ALA A 187 -48.59 0.39 -13.46
N GLY A 188 -48.36 1.16 -14.54
CA GLY A 188 -47.83 0.66 -15.81
C GLY A 188 -48.82 -0.20 -16.61
N LYS A 189 -50.09 -0.28 -16.19
CA LYS A 189 -51.13 -1.07 -16.86
C LYS A 189 -51.78 -0.26 -17.98
N TYR A 190 -50.99 0.13 -18.97
CA TYR A 190 -51.40 1.09 -20.00
C TYR A 190 -52.61 0.65 -20.82
N LYS A 191 -52.69 -0.63 -21.21
CA LYS A 191 -53.87 -1.18 -21.90
C LYS A 191 -55.15 -0.99 -21.07
N ARG A 192 -55.09 -1.36 -19.79
CA ARG A 192 -56.22 -1.18 -18.86
C ARG A 192 -56.58 0.29 -18.66
N ALA A 193 -55.58 1.17 -18.58
CA ALA A 193 -55.82 2.62 -18.47
C ALA A 193 -56.53 3.17 -19.72
N TYR A 194 -56.15 2.68 -20.91
CA TYR A 194 -56.82 3.00 -22.18
C TYR A 194 -58.29 2.55 -22.17
N ASP A 195 -58.54 1.30 -21.79
CA ASP A 195 -59.89 0.72 -21.77
C ASP A 195 -60.79 1.49 -20.79
N LEU A 196 -60.32 1.69 -19.55
CA LEU A 196 -61.05 2.45 -18.53
C LEU A 196 -61.34 3.90 -18.95
N ALA A 197 -60.39 4.56 -19.63
CA ALA A 197 -60.57 5.92 -20.10
C ALA A 197 -61.55 5.98 -21.29
N THR A 198 -61.59 4.94 -22.13
CA THR A 198 -62.55 4.81 -23.22
C THR A 198 -63.97 4.64 -22.68
N GLU A 199 -64.17 3.70 -21.76
CA GLU A 199 -65.46 3.48 -21.10
C GLU A 199 -65.96 4.72 -20.36
N ALA A 200 -65.06 5.43 -19.66
CA ALA A 200 -65.43 6.63 -18.90
C ALA A 200 -65.87 7.78 -19.82
N LEU A 201 -65.19 7.97 -20.95
CA LEU A 201 -65.54 9.00 -21.93
C LEU A 201 -66.84 8.69 -22.68
N GLU A 202 -67.13 7.41 -22.94
CA GLU A 202 -68.39 6.97 -23.57
C GLU A 202 -69.58 7.08 -22.63
N ALA A 203 -69.41 6.69 -21.35
CA ALA A 203 -70.45 6.78 -20.35
C ALA A 203 -70.75 8.23 -19.93
N HIS A 204 -69.75 9.11 -19.98
CA HIS A 204 -69.82 10.49 -19.49
C HIS A 204 -69.18 11.50 -20.45
N PRO A 205 -69.76 11.73 -21.65
CA PRO A 205 -69.16 12.56 -22.70
C PRO A 205 -69.07 14.06 -22.37
N ASP A 206 -69.89 14.52 -21.42
CA ASP A 206 -69.94 15.91 -20.93
C ASP A 206 -69.27 16.08 -19.55
N SER A 207 -68.51 15.07 -19.12
CA SER A 207 -67.76 15.12 -17.86
C SER A 207 -66.72 16.23 -17.86
N ILE A 208 -66.46 16.83 -16.70
CA ILE A 208 -65.34 17.78 -16.51
C ILE A 208 -63.98 17.12 -16.81
N PHE A 209 -63.90 15.79 -16.70
CA PHE A 209 -62.70 15.00 -17.02
C PHE A 209 -62.67 14.50 -18.47
N ALA A 210 -63.55 14.97 -19.36
CA ALA A 210 -63.62 14.47 -20.73
C ALA A 210 -62.31 14.69 -21.51
N SER A 211 -61.65 15.84 -21.33
CA SER A 211 -60.33 16.08 -21.91
C SER A 211 -59.27 15.17 -21.30
N ASP A 212 -59.28 15.01 -19.98
CA ASP A 212 -58.43 14.06 -19.25
C ASP A 212 -58.58 12.63 -19.74
N PHE A 213 -59.80 12.10 -19.87
CA PHE A 213 -60.01 10.74 -20.39
C PHE A 213 -59.44 10.59 -21.80
N LEU A 214 -59.69 11.55 -22.70
CA LEU A 214 -59.12 11.52 -24.04
C LEU A 214 -57.59 11.57 -24.03
N ARG A 215 -57.00 12.42 -23.17
CA ARG A 215 -55.55 12.50 -22.94
C ARG A 215 -54.99 11.19 -22.42
N TYR A 216 -55.65 10.55 -21.44
CA TYR A 216 -55.24 9.25 -20.91
C TYR A 216 -55.32 8.15 -21.97
N ARG A 217 -56.30 8.17 -22.88
CA ARG A 217 -56.32 7.27 -24.04
C ARG A 217 -55.08 7.47 -24.93
N ILE A 218 -54.80 8.72 -25.31
CA ILE A 218 -53.65 9.07 -26.17
C ILE A 218 -52.33 8.60 -25.54
N LYS A 219 -52.07 9.00 -24.29
CA LYS A 219 -50.79 8.68 -23.64
C LYS A 219 -50.66 7.21 -23.25
N SER A 220 -51.76 6.50 -23.01
CA SER A 220 -51.73 5.05 -22.77
C SER A 220 -51.35 4.27 -24.03
N LEU A 221 -51.82 4.68 -25.20
CA LEU A 221 -51.36 4.09 -26.47
C LEU A 221 -49.88 4.41 -26.71
N ALA A 222 -49.47 5.65 -26.46
CA ALA A 222 -48.08 6.07 -26.62
C ALA A 222 -47.07 5.32 -25.72
N GLN A 223 -47.51 4.79 -24.58
CA GLN A 223 -46.68 3.99 -23.67
C GLN A 223 -46.73 2.48 -23.93
N GLN A 224 -47.66 1.99 -24.76
CA GLN A 224 -47.71 0.59 -25.17
C GLN A 224 -46.72 0.36 -26.32
N ASP A 225 -47.15 0.64 -27.54
CA ASP A 225 -46.30 0.73 -28.72
C ASP A 225 -46.76 1.94 -29.53
N MET A 226 -45.95 2.99 -29.49
CA MET A 226 -46.25 4.25 -30.17
C MET A 226 -46.33 4.07 -31.70
N LYS A 227 -45.53 3.17 -32.28
CA LYS A 227 -45.46 2.96 -33.73
C LYS A 227 -46.62 2.09 -34.20
N GLU A 228 -46.94 1.02 -33.47
CA GLU A 228 -48.09 0.15 -33.77
C GLU A 228 -49.42 0.92 -33.67
N HIS A 229 -49.55 1.80 -32.67
CA HIS A 229 -50.79 2.56 -32.44
C HIS A 229 -50.80 3.95 -33.07
N ALA A 230 -49.90 4.22 -34.02
CA ALA A 230 -49.68 5.56 -34.54
C ALA A 230 -50.94 6.20 -35.12
N GLU A 231 -51.70 5.47 -35.93
CA GLU A 231 -52.92 5.98 -36.58
C GLU A 231 -53.97 6.44 -35.56
N GLU A 232 -54.22 5.64 -34.52
CA GLU A 232 -55.21 5.96 -33.49
C GLU A 232 -54.71 7.09 -32.59
N ILE A 233 -53.41 7.13 -32.23
CA ILE A 233 -52.81 8.24 -31.49
C ILE A 233 -52.99 9.55 -32.27
N ILE A 234 -52.67 9.56 -33.56
CA ILE A 234 -52.78 10.75 -34.42
C ILE A 234 -54.24 11.22 -34.51
N LYS A 235 -55.17 10.29 -34.73
CA LYS A 235 -56.61 10.57 -34.81
C LYS A 235 -57.16 11.15 -33.50
N LEU A 236 -56.82 10.55 -32.35
CA LEU A 236 -57.25 11.03 -31.04
C LEU A 236 -56.58 12.37 -30.67
N GLY A 237 -55.29 12.55 -30.99
CA GLY A 237 -54.56 13.79 -30.76
C GLY A 237 -55.11 14.96 -31.58
N LYS A 238 -55.38 14.75 -32.88
CA LYS A 238 -56.06 15.77 -33.72
C LYS A 238 -57.44 16.14 -33.18
N ARG A 239 -58.19 15.15 -32.67
CA ARG A 239 -59.48 15.38 -32.00
C ARG A 239 -59.32 16.23 -30.74
N PHE A 240 -58.31 15.92 -29.92
CA PHE A 240 -58.01 16.66 -28.70
C PHE A 240 -57.70 18.13 -29.02
N ILE A 241 -56.76 18.39 -29.93
CA ILE A 241 -56.37 19.76 -30.33
C ILE A 241 -57.57 20.54 -30.87
N LYS A 242 -58.46 19.91 -31.64
CA LYS A 242 -59.64 20.57 -32.19
C LYS A 242 -60.68 20.95 -31.12
N ARG A 243 -60.87 20.11 -30.09
CA ARG A 243 -61.92 20.29 -29.08
C ARG A 243 -61.44 21.05 -27.84
N TYR A 244 -60.15 21.00 -27.53
CA TYR A 244 -59.56 21.44 -26.27
C TYR A 244 -58.34 22.35 -26.53
N THR A 245 -58.52 23.42 -27.32
CA THR A 245 -57.44 24.33 -27.76
C THR A 245 -56.81 25.16 -26.64
N SER A 246 -57.45 25.27 -25.48
CA SER A 246 -56.99 26.05 -24.33
C SER A 246 -56.79 25.18 -23.07
N ASP A 247 -56.77 23.86 -23.24
CA ASP A 247 -56.56 22.91 -22.15
C ASP A 247 -55.09 22.93 -21.71
N GLU A 248 -54.86 22.86 -20.40
CA GLU A 248 -53.52 22.93 -19.80
C GLU A 248 -52.59 21.78 -20.25
N TYR A 249 -53.15 20.65 -20.71
CA TYR A 249 -52.40 19.49 -21.20
C TYR A 249 -52.24 19.46 -22.72
N LEU A 250 -52.64 20.52 -23.44
CA LEU A 250 -52.35 20.66 -24.87
C LEU A 250 -50.86 20.44 -25.20
N PRO A 251 -49.87 20.97 -24.44
CA PRO A 251 -48.45 20.73 -24.70
C PRO A 251 -48.05 19.24 -24.66
N GLU A 252 -48.62 18.45 -23.74
CA GLU A 252 -48.36 17.01 -23.66
C GLU A 252 -48.88 16.27 -24.89
N VAL A 253 -50.07 16.63 -25.37
CA VAL A 253 -50.65 16.01 -26.56
C VAL A 253 -49.88 16.40 -27.82
N LEU A 254 -49.45 17.66 -27.93
CA LEU A 254 -48.56 18.11 -29.02
C LEU A 254 -47.24 17.34 -29.01
N LEU A 255 -46.64 17.12 -27.83
CA LEU A 255 -45.43 16.32 -27.68
C LEU A 255 -45.63 14.88 -28.16
N ILE A 256 -46.73 14.24 -27.76
CA ILE A 256 -47.05 12.86 -28.17
C ILE A 256 -47.24 12.79 -29.69
N LEU A 257 -47.92 13.78 -30.29
CA LEU A 257 -48.08 13.87 -31.75
C LEU A 257 -46.73 14.05 -32.46
N ALA A 258 -45.89 14.95 -31.98
CA ALA A 258 -44.56 15.15 -32.55
C ALA A 258 -43.73 13.86 -32.51
N ARG A 259 -43.74 13.17 -31.35
CA ARG A 259 -43.03 11.90 -31.15
C ARG A 259 -43.56 10.77 -32.02
N VAL A 260 -44.88 10.62 -32.17
CA VAL A 260 -45.43 9.54 -32.99
C VAL A 260 -45.14 9.75 -34.47
N TYR A 261 -45.27 11.00 -34.97
CA TYR A 261 -44.89 11.33 -36.34
C TYR A 261 -43.40 11.07 -36.58
N SER A 262 -42.54 11.45 -35.61
CA SER A 262 -41.11 11.17 -35.62
C SER A 262 -40.82 9.66 -35.70
N ALA A 263 -41.45 8.85 -34.83
CA ALA A 263 -41.28 7.40 -34.80
C ALA A 263 -41.74 6.68 -36.07
N THR A 264 -42.71 7.25 -36.79
CA THR A 264 -43.21 6.75 -38.08
C THR A 264 -42.46 7.29 -39.30
N GLY A 265 -41.50 8.21 -39.11
CA GLY A 265 -40.69 8.77 -40.19
C GLY A 265 -41.32 9.95 -40.96
N PHE A 266 -42.46 10.48 -40.51
CA PHE A 266 -43.08 11.68 -41.10
C PHE A 266 -42.44 12.95 -40.51
N GLU A 267 -41.21 13.25 -40.94
CA GLU A 267 -40.38 14.33 -40.38
C GLU A 267 -41.04 15.72 -40.48
N SER A 268 -41.72 16.03 -41.59
CA SER A 268 -42.39 17.32 -41.78
C SER A 268 -43.48 17.58 -40.74
N ASP A 269 -44.32 16.57 -40.50
CA ASP A 269 -45.39 16.66 -39.51
C ASP A 269 -44.83 16.69 -38.10
N ALA A 270 -43.80 15.87 -37.82
CA ALA A 270 -43.11 15.87 -36.53
C ALA A 270 -42.55 17.26 -36.20
N ASN A 271 -41.82 17.87 -37.15
CA ASN A 271 -41.26 19.22 -37.00
C ASN A 271 -42.37 20.26 -36.79
N TYR A 272 -43.46 20.20 -37.55
CA TYR A 272 -44.60 21.10 -37.34
C TYR A 272 -45.12 21.06 -35.89
N PHE A 273 -45.30 19.86 -35.31
CA PHE A 273 -45.77 19.74 -33.93
C PHE A 273 -44.69 20.09 -32.89
N PHE A 274 -43.41 19.81 -33.15
CA PHE A 274 -42.31 20.25 -32.29
C PHE A 274 -42.18 21.77 -32.27
N ASP A 275 -42.16 22.42 -33.43
CA ASP A 275 -42.03 23.88 -33.57
C ASP A 275 -43.21 24.56 -32.86
N ARG A 276 -44.43 24.10 -33.13
CA ARG A 276 -45.63 24.61 -32.45
C ARG A 276 -45.53 24.48 -30.93
N LEU A 277 -45.08 23.32 -30.43
CA LEU A 277 -44.91 23.08 -29.01
C LEU A 277 -43.85 24.02 -28.39
N ILE A 278 -42.70 24.17 -29.03
CA ILE A 278 -41.57 24.95 -28.51
C ILE A 278 -41.85 26.46 -28.58
N GLU A 279 -42.52 26.93 -29.63
CA GLU A 279 -42.81 28.35 -29.84
C GLU A 279 -44.03 28.83 -29.06
N GLU A 280 -45.15 28.09 -29.09
CA GLU A 280 -46.40 28.50 -28.43
C GLU A 280 -46.39 28.25 -26.91
N HIS A 281 -45.61 27.27 -26.44
CA HIS A 281 -45.60 26.83 -25.04
C HIS A 281 -44.22 26.93 -24.37
N LYS A 282 -43.47 27.99 -24.68
CA LYS A 282 -42.14 28.23 -24.14
C LYS A 282 -42.14 28.24 -22.60
N GLY A 283 -41.26 27.43 -22.00
CA GLY A 283 -41.11 27.31 -20.55
C GLY A 283 -42.05 26.28 -19.91
N ASP A 284 -42.91 25.64 -20.70
CA ASP A 284 -43.65 24.45 -20.27
C ASP A 284 -42.73 23.21 -20.28
N ARG A 285 -42.93 22.30 -19.32
CA ARG A 285 -42.14 21.06 -19.19
C ARG A 285 -42.14 20.20 -20.46
N PHE A 286 -43.26 20.18 -21.19
CA PHE A 286 -43.38 19.38 -22.40
C PHE A 286 -42.69 20.05 -23.58
N ALA A 287 -42.54 21.38 -23.60
CA ALA A 287 -41.71 22.09 -24.56
C ALA A 287 -40.22 21.78 -24.37
N ASP A 288 -39.75 21.71 -23.12
CA ASP A 288 -38.37 21.30 -22.83
C ASP A 288 -38.12 19.84 -23.25
N LEU A 289 -39.07 18.93 -22.97
CA LEU A 289 -39.02 17.56 -23.49
C LEU A 289 -39.08 17.53 -25.03
N GLY A 290 -39.86 18.42 -25.64
CA GLY A 290 -39.95 18.59 -27.09
C GLY A 290 -38.60 18.92 -27.71
N LEU A 291 -37.83 19.82 -27.10
CA LEU A 291 -36.45 20.12 -27.51
C LEU A 291 -35.56 18.86 -27.45
N ILE A 292 -35.67 18.06 -26.40
CA ILE A 292 -34.89 16.81 -26.27
C ILE A 292 -35.26 15.82 -27.38
N TYR A 293 -36.54 15.53 -27.59
CA TYR A 293 -36.95 14.56 -28.61
C TYR A 293 -36.75 15.04 -30.04
N LEU A 294 -36.86 16.36 -30.29
CA LEU A 294 -36.42 16.95 -31.55
C LEU A 294 -34.91 16.75 -31.74
N GLY A 295 -34.12 16.92 -30.68
CA GLY A 295 -32.69 16.59 -30.67
C GLY A 295 -32.42 15.12 -31.03
N ASP A 296 -33.20 14.18 -30.49
CA ASP A 296 -33.10 12.75 -30.81
C ASP A 296 -33.36 12.51 -32.31
N GLN A 297 -34.43 13.08 -32.86
CA GLN A 297 -34.74 13.00 -34.29
C GLN A 297 -33.63 13.58 -35.16
N LEU A 298 -33.15 14.79 -34.84
CA LEU A 298 -32.06 15.44 -35.56
C LEU A 298 -30.79 14.59 -35.55
N TYR A 299 -30.49 13.94 -34.42
CA TYR A 299 -29.33 13.06 -34.31
C TYR A 299 -29.48 11.81 -35.19
N ILE A 300 -30.63 11.15 -35.17
CA ILE A 300 -30.93 10.00 -36.04
C ILE A 300 -30.78 10.38 -37.52
N ASN A 301 -31.15 11.61 -37.88
CA ASN A 301 -31.01 12.15 -39.23
C ASN A 301 -29.58 12.64 -39.56
N GLY A 302 -28.58 12.36 -38.71
CA GLY A 302 -27.18 12.73 -38.91
C GLY A 302 -26.85 14.20 -38.61
N LYS A 303 -27.80 15.00 -38.14
CA LYS A 303 -27.62 16.43 -37.81
C LYS A 303 -27.11 16.62 -36.38
N THR A 304 -25.98 16.01 -36.03
CA THR A 304 -25.45 15.94 -34.65
C THR A 304 -25.24 17.31 -33.99
N LYS A 305 -24.76 18.32 -34.74
CA LYS A 305 -24.54 19.67 -34.19
C LYS A 305 -25.84 20.34 -33.76
N GLU A 306 -26.89 20.18 -34.57
CA GLU A 306 -28.21 20.73 -34.29
C GLU A 306 -28.86 20.00 -33.12
N ALA A 307 -28.71 18.67 -33.06
CA ALA A 307 -29.16 17.87 -31.92
C ALA A 307 -28.56 18.36 -30.60
N ILE A 308 -27.23 18.55 -30.54
CA ILE A 308 -26.53 19.08 -29.36
C ILE A 308 -27.08 20.45 -28.97
N LYS A 309 -27.35 21.33 -29.95
CA LYS A 309 -27.94 22.63 -29.68
C LYS A 309 -29.30 22.49 -28.98
N ARG A 310 -30.17 21.59 -29.46
CA ARG A 310 -31.49 21.36 -28.85
C ARG A 310 -31.39 20.78 -27.43
N TYR A 311 -30.48 19.83 -27.19
CA TYR A 311 -30.26 19.32 -25.83
C TYR A 311 -29.74 20.41 -24.88
N LEU A 312 -28.85 21.30 -25.33
CA LEU A 312 -28.37 22.42 -24.52
C LEU A 312 -29.48 23.43 -24.24
N GLU A 313 -30.33 23.73 -25.22
CA GLU A 313 -31.52 24.58 -25.05
C GLU A 313 -32.43 24.00 -23.95
N ALA A 314 -32.71 22.69 -23.97
CA ALA A 314 -33.48 22.03 -22.92
C ALA A 314 -32.76 22.03 -21.56
N TYR A 315 -31.47 21.70 -21.53
CA TYR A 315 -30.66 21.61 -20.31
C TYR A 315 -30.58 22.95 -19.55
N TYR A 316 -30.41 24.07 -20.26
CA TYR A 316 -30.35 25.39 -19.65
C TYR A 316 -31.71 26.08 -19.50
N GLY A 317 -32.71 25.66 -20.28
CA GLY A 317 -34.04 26.26 -20.29
C GLY A 317 -34.97 25.72 -19.20
N THR A 318 -34.82 24.44 -18.84
CA THR A 318 -35.73 23.78 -17.92
C THR A 318 -35.46 24.10 -16.45
N LYS A 319 -36.53 24.13 -15.65
CA LYS A 319 -36.46 24.23 -14.18
C LYS A 319 -36.60 22.88 -13.49
N GLU A 320 -36.95 21.84 -14.24
CA GLU A 320 -37.18 20.50 -13.68
C GLU A 320 -35.89 19.68 -13.68
N LEU A 321 -35.54 19.15 -12.52
CA LEU A 321 -34.33 18.36 -12.34
C LEU A 321 -34.30 17.10 -13.24
N ASP A 322 -35.43 16.43 -13.41
CA ASP A 322 -35.51 15.21 -14.24
C ASP A 322 -35.33 15.49 -15.73
N ILE A 323 -35.88 16.61 -16.22
CA ILE A 323 -35.73 17.03 -17.62
C ILE A 323 -34.29 17.49 -17.87
N ALA A 324 -33.70 18.25 -16.94
CA ALA A 324 -32.30 18.63 -16.99
C ALA A 324 -31.39 17.39 -16.99
N SER A 325 -31.71 16.39 -16.16
CA SER A 325 -30.97 15.13 -16.09
C SER A 325 -31.08 14.33 -17.40
N LEU A 326 -32.27 14.28 -18.01
CA LEU A 326 -32.45 13.65 -19.32
C LEU A 326 -31.66 14.38 -20.42
N ALA A 327 -31.73 15.71 -20.48
CA ALA A 327 -30.98 16.50 -21.45
C ALA A 327 -29.45 16.32 -21.26
N ALA A 328 -28.98 16.35 -20.00
CA ALA A 328 -27.59 16.09 -19.66
C ALA A 328 -27.16 14.66 -20.04
N TYR A 329 -28.02 13.67 -19.84
CA TYR A 329 -27.74 12.29 -20.22
C TYR A 329 -27.62 12.16 -21.73
N LYS A 330 -28.54 12.76 -22.49
CA LYS A 330 -28.43 12.83 -23.96
C LYS A 330 -27.14 13.52 -24.38
N LEU A 331 -26.78 14.65 -23.77
CA LEU A 331 -25.50 15.32 -24.04
C LEU A 331 -24.31 14.41 -23.72
N ALA A 332 -24.33 13.72 -22.58
CA ALA A 332 -23.28 12.82 -22.15
C ALA A 332 -23.01 11.75 -23.20
N ILE A 333 -24.03 10.96 -23.55
CA ILE A 333 -23.91 9.87 -24.53
C ILE A 333 -23.40 10.42 -25.87
N ARG A 334 -23.93 11.55 -26.35
CA ARG A 334 -23.48 12.13 -27.63
C ARG A 334 -22.04 12.61 -27.60
N TYR A 335 -21.58 13.17 -26.47
CA TYR A 335 -20.17 13.52 -26.32
C TYR A 335 -19.28 12.28 -26.25
N LEU A 336 -19.72 11.21 -25.60
CA LEU A 336 -19.01 9.93 -25.57
C LEU A 336 -18.91 9.29 -26.97
N ASP A 337 -20.00 9.27 -27.75
CA ASP A 337 -20.03 8.78 -29.14
C ASP A 337 -19.05 9.54 -30.05
N MET A 338 -18.86 10.83 -29.77
CA MET A 338 -17.93 11.70 -30.51
C MET A 338 -16.47 11.57 -30.03
N GLY A 339 -16.17 10.68 -29.08
CA GLY A 339 -14.84 10.55 -28.47
C GLY A 339 -14.45 11.71 -27.54
N LYS A 340 -15.39 12.61 -27.20
CA LYS A 340 -15.17 13.73 -26.27
C LYS A 340 -15.42 13.28 -24.84
N THR A 341 -14.61 12.32 -24.38
CA THR A 341 -14.77 11.61 -23.12
C THR A 341 -14.93 12.54 -21.91
N GLU A 342 -14.03 13.52 -21.76
CA GLU A 342 -14.07 14.44 -20.60
C GLU A 342 -15.41 15.16 -20.47
N LYS A 343 -15.95 15.68 -21.58
CA LYS A 343 -17.25 16.36 -21.61
C LYS A 343 -18.40 15.42 -21.31
N GLY A 344 -18.37 14.21 -21.87
CA GLY A 344 -19.39 13.20 -21.61
C GLY A 344 -19.45 12.84 -20.13
N VAL A 345 -18.29 12.56 -19.55
CA VAL A 345 -18.12 12.24 -18.12
C VAL A 345 -18.56 13.40 -17.23
N GLU A 346 -18.27 14.66 -17.61
CA GLU A 346 -18.72 15.84 -16.86
C GLU A 346 -20.25 15.89 -16.72
N TYR A 347 -21.00 15.61 -17.80
CA TYR A 347 -22.46 15.56 -17.72
C TYR A 347 -22.96 14.39 -16.87
N ILE A 348 -22.37 13.19 -16.99
CA ILE A 348 -22.74 12.05 -16.13
C ILE A 348 -22.50 12.38 -14.66
N ARG A 349 -21.35 12.98 -14.34
CA ARG A 349 -21.00 13.39 -12.98
C ARG A 349 -21.99 14.41 -12.42
N LYS A 350 -22.39 15.41 -13.21
CA LYS A 350 -23.43 16.38 -12.80
C LYS A 350 -24.76 15.71 -12.49
N ILE A 351 -25.17 14.73 -13.29
CA ILE A 351 -26.37 13.94 -13.02
C ILE A 351 -26.20 13.14 -11.72
N TRP A 352 -25.07 12.46 -11.55
CA TRP A 352 -24.77 11.67 -10.36
C TRP A 352 -24.81 12.50 -9.07
N GLU A 353 -24.23 13.70 -9.08
CA GLU A 353 -24.17 14.58 -7.91
C GLU A 353 -25.52 15.24 -7.56
N LYS A 354 -26.38 15.48 -8.56
CA LYS A 354 -27.63 16.23 -8.38
C LYS A 354 -28.89 15.37 -8.38
N ASN A 355 -28.89 14.27 -9.14
CA ASN A 355 -30.01 13.37 -9.33
C ASN A 355 -29.55 11.92 -9.58
N PRO A 356 -28.89 11.27 -8.60
CA PRO A 356 -28.42 9.88 -8.76
C PRO A 356 -29.56 8.89 -9.03
N GLY A 357 -30.77 9.20 -8.55
CA GLY A 357 -31.98 8.42 -8.81
C GLY A 357 -32.35 8.33 -10.30
N PHE A 358 -31.94 9.30 -11.13
CA PHE A 358 -32.12 9.25 -12.58
C PHE A 358 -31.28 8.14 -13.21
N ILE A 359 -29.99 8.06 -12.86
CA ILE A 359 -29.07 7.02 -13.36
C ILE A 359 -29.52 5.64 -12.86
N LEU A 360 -29.81 5.53 -11.56
CA LEU A 360 -30.17 4.26 -10.92
C LEU A 360 -31.62 3.83 -11.18
N LYS A 361 -32.34 4.47 -12.11
CA LYS A 361 -33.76 4.19 -12.34
C LYS A 361 -33.97 2.82 -12.99
N ASP A 362 -33.16 2.53 -13.99
CA ASP A 362 -33.10 1.27 -14.71
C ASP A 362 -31.76 0.60 -14.39
N LYS A 363 -31.79 -0.67 -13.99
CA LYS A 363 -30.61 -1.33 -13.42
C LYS A 363 -29.60 -1.70 -14.52
N GLU A 364 -30.09 -2.08 -15.69
CA GLU A 364 -29.29 -2.40 -16.86
C GLU A 364 -28.61 -1.14 -17.41
N ASP A 365 -29.35 -0.04 -17.56
CA ASP A 365 -28.79 1.23 -18.01
C ASP A 365 -27.75 1.78 -17.03
N ALA A 366 -28.00 1.69 -15.71
CA ALA A 366 -27.07 2.15 -14.69
C ALA A 366 -25.72 1.42 -14.77
N HIS A 367 -25.76 0.09 -14.89
CA HIS A 367 -24.57 -0.74 -15.01
C HIS A 367 -23.84 -0.50 -16.34
N GLU A 368 -24.57 -0.34 -17.46
CA GLU A 368 -23.96 -0.02 -18.75
C GLU A 368 -23.24 1.34 -18.72
N ILE A 369 -23.79 2.34 -18.02
CA ILE A 369 -23.10 3.62 -17.80
C ILE A 369 -21.80 3.39 -17.02
N ALA A 370 -21.82 2.61 -15.94
CA ALA A 370 -20.62 2.30 -15.16
C ALA A 370 -19.54 1.61 -16.02
N LYS A 371 -19.93 0.60 -16.82
CA LYS A 371 -19.01 -0.09 -17.76
C LYS A 371 -18.41 0.85 -18.79
N GLN A 372 -19.20 1.75 -19.37
CA GLN A 372 -18.69 2.74 -20.33
C GLN A 372 -17.70 3.72 -19.70
N LEU A 373 -17.88 4.07 -18.43
CA LEU A 373 -16.95 4.88 -17.67
C LEU A 373 -15.66 4.11 -17.37
N ALA A 374 -15.76 2.86 -16.91
CA ALA A 374 -14.62 1.99 -16.62
C ALA A 374 -13.77 1.71 -17.86
N ALA A 375 -14.39 1.41 -19.01
CA ALA A 375 -13.70 1.23 -20.30
C ALA A 375 -12.89 2.46 -20.75
N ARG A 376 -13.20 3.64 -20.18
CA ARG A 376 -12.49 4.91 -20.42
C ARG A 376 -11.58 5.30 -19.25
N LYS A 377 -11.29 4.36 -18.34
CA LYS A 377 -10.45 4.52 -17.14
C LYS A 377 -11.01 5.52 -16.11
N VAL A 378 -12.32 5.76 -16.12
CA VAL A 378 -13.00 6.59 -15.12
C VAL A 378 -13.55 5.70 -14.01
N PHE A 379 -12.64 5.00 -13.32
CA PHE A 379 -12.99 3.94 -12.37
C PHE A 379 -13.76 4.44 -11.16
N ASP A 380 -13.40 5.59 -10.57
CA ASP A 380 -14.05 6.08 -9.34
C ASP A 380 -15.56 6.26 -9.50
N LEU A 381 -15.98 6.93 -10.57
CA LEU A 381 -17.40 7.18 -10.82
C LEU A 381 -18.14 5.90 -11.25
N ALA A 382 -17.49 5.01 -12.01
CA ALA A 382 -18.06 3.71 -12.36
C ALA A 382 -18.35 2.87 -11.11
N ILE A 383 -17.36 2.73 -10.23
CA ILE A 383 -17.44 2.00 -8.97
C ILE A 383 -18.51 2.62 -8.05
N GLU A 384 -18.60 3.96 -7.96
CA GLU A 384 -19.62 4.63 -7.15
C GLU A 384 -21.05 4.31 -7.63
N ILE A 385 -21.29 4.37 -8.95
CA ILE A 385 -22.59 4.06 -9.55
C ILE A 385 -22.98 2.61 -9.25
N ASP A 386 -22.08 1.67 -9.50
CA ASP A 386 -22.35 0.24 -9.35
C ASP A 386 -22.45 -0.21 -7.88
N LYS A 387 -21.71 0.42 -6.97
CA LYS A 387 -21.92 0.22 -5.52
C LYS A 387 -23.31 0.68 -5.07
N ALA A 388 -23.78 1.82 -5.57
CA ALA A 388 -25.12 2.29 -5.25
C ALA A 388 -26.21 1.43 -5.89
N LEU A 389 -25.95 0.89 -7.08
CA LEU A 389 -26.82 -0.06 -7.75
C LEU A 389 -26.92 -1.36 -6.95
N LEU A 390 -25.78 -1.94 -6.52
CA LEU A 390 -25.73 -3.13 -5.67
C LEU A 390 -26.60 -3.01 -4.41
N ASN A 391 -26.64 -1.84 -3.77
CA ASN A 391 -27.47 -1.60 -2.58
C ASN A 391 -28.99 -1.68 -2.85
N ARG A 392 -29.41 -1.63 -4.12
CA ARG A 392 -30.81 -1.71 -4.56
C ARG A 392 -31.15 -3.09 -5.14
N LEU A 393 -30.16 -3.89 -5.49
CA LEU A 393 -30.33 -5.23 -6.04
C LEU A 393 -30.48 -6.27 -4.94
N LYS A 394 -31.23 -7.33 -5.24
CA LYS A 394 -31.26 -8.55 -4.41
C LYS A 394 -30.10 -9.44 -4.86
N LYS A 395 -29.57 -10.27 -3.94
CA LYS A 395 -28.49 -11.22 -4.27
C LYS A 395 -28.82 -12.21 -5.40
N LEU A 396 -30.10 -12.52 -5.58
CA LEU A 396 -30.60 -13.42 -6.64
C LEU A 396 -30.75 -12.72 -7.99
N ASP A 397 -30.46 -11.41 -8.08
CA ASP A 397 -30.48 -10.68 -9.34
C ASP A 397 -29.22 -11.01 -10.15
N ASP A 398 -29.37 -11.36 -11.43
CA ASP A 398 -28.26 -11.78 -12.30
C ASP A 398 -27.13 -10.73 -12.38
N LEU A 399 -27.45 -9.43 -12.20
CA LEU A 399 -26.45 -8.36 -12.17
C LEU A 399 -25.64 -8.31 -10.87
N TYR A 400 -26.15 -8.86 -9.77
CA TYR A 400 -25.51 -8.72 -8.45
C TYR A 400 -24.12 -9.35 -8.42
N GLU A 401 -24.03 -10.59 -8.89
CA GLU A 401 -22.77 -11.34 -8.96
C GLU A 401 -21.76 -10.64 -9.88
N ARG A 402 -22.20 -10.28 -11.09
CA ARG A 402 -21.40 -9.59 -12.10
C ARG A 402 -20.83 -8.28 -11.59
N ILE A 403 -21.64 -7.44 -10.96
CA ILE A 403 -21.19 -6.14 -10.46
C ILE A 403 -20.13 -6.29 -9.37
N ILE A 404 -20.27 -7.28 -8.46
CA ILE A 404 -19.24 -7.50 -7.42
C ILE A 404 -17.89 -7.86 -8.06
N PHE A 405 -17.90 -8.75 -9.07
CA PHE A 405 -16.70 -9.13 -9.79
C PHE A 405 -16.10 -7.95 -10.56
N GLU A 406 -16.91 -7.21 -11.34
CA GLU A 406 -16.43 -6.08 -12.14
C GLU A 406 -15.92 -4.92 -11.26
N ILE A 407 -16.49 -4.68 -10.07
CA ILE A 407 -15.92 -3.71 -9.10
C ILE A 407 -14.52 -4.15 -8.67
N ALA A 408 -14.29 -5.45 -8.42
CA ALA A 408 -12.98 -5.97 -8.06
C ALA A 408 -11.97 -5.76 -9.19
N GLU A 409 -12.35 -6.06 -10.44
CA GLU A 409 -11.53 -5.81 -11.63
C GLU A 409 -11.20 -4.32 -11.80
N TRP A 410 -12.17 -3.43 -11.59
CA TRP A 410 -11.93 -1.99 -11.72
C TRP A 410 -11.01 -1.43 -10.64
N TYR A 411 -11.04 -1.97 -9.41
CA TYR A 411 -10.05 -1.63 -8.39
C TYR A 411 -8.65 -2.16 -8.73
N ASP A 412 -8.57 -3.38 -9.29
CA ASP A 412 -7.32 -4.00 -9.74
C ASP A 412 -6.67 -3.17 -10.87
N GLU A 413 -7.44 -2.85 -11.92
CA GLU A 413 -6.98 -2.03 -13.04
C GLU A 413 -6.60 -0.59 -12.63
N LYS A 414 -7.29 -0.03 -11.63
CA LYS A 414 -6.94 1.27 -11.03
C LYS A 414 -5.60 1.22 -10.26
N GLY A 415 -5.16 0.03 -9.84
CA GLY A 415 -3.96 -0.19 -9.02
C GLY A 415 -4.22 -0.06 -7.51
N ASP A 416 -5.49 -0.08 -7.09
CA ASP A 416 -5.89 -0.03 -5.69
C ASP A 416 -5.94 -1.45 -5.10
N ILE A 417 -4.74 -2.03 -4.91
CA ILE A 417 -4.55 -3.45 -4.59
C ILE A 417 -5.35 -3.88 -3.37
N LYS A 418 -5.41 -3.03 -2.34
CA LYS A 418 -6.10 -3.35 -1.08
C LYS A 418 -7.59 -3.55 -1.33
N GLU A 419 -8.22 -2.62 -2.04
CA GLU A 419 -9.64 -2.69 -2.30
C GLU A 419 -9.98 -3.78 -3.31
N ALA A 420 -9.12 -4.02 -4.30
CA ALA A 420 -9.27 -5.15 -5.22
C ALA A 420 -9.30 -6.50 -4.47
N ILE A 421 -8.38 -6.69 -3.52
CA ILE A 421 -8.35 -7.88 -2.66
C ILE A 421 -9.65 -8.01 -1.86
N GLU A 422 -10.08 -6.95 -1.17
CA GLU A 422 -11.31 -6.97 -0.36
C GLU A 422 -12.56 -7.35 -1.21
N TRP A 423 -12.65 -6.86 -2.45
CA TRP A 423 -13.76 -7.17 -3.35
C TRP A 423 -13.69 -8.57 -3.98
N TYR A 424 -12.51 -9.06 -4.35
CA TYR A 424 -12.36 -10.46 -4.81
C TYR A 424 -12.61 -11.47 -3.68
N GLU A 425 -12.14 -11.18 -2.46
CA GLU A 425 -12.43 -12.03 -1.29
C GLU A 425 -13.94 -12.08 -1.02
N ARG A 426 -14.60 -10.92 -1.06
CA ARG A 426 -16.06 -10.83 -0.93
C ARG A 426 -16.77 -11.63 -2.03
N TYR A 427 -16.33 -11.52 -3.28
CA TYR A 427 -16.89 -12.29 -4.38
C TYR A 427 -16.81 -13.80 -4.11
N LEU A 428 -15.65 -14.30 -3.71
CA LEU A 428 -15.44 -15.73 -3.45
C LEU A 428 -16.17 -16.26 -2.22
N ASP A 429 -16.40 -15.41 -1.20
CA ASP A 429 -17.22 -15.75 -0.03
C ASP A 429 -18.70 -15.84 -0.37
N GLU A 430 -19.22 -14.88 -1.16
CA GLU A 430 -20.62 -14.85 -1.56
C GLU A 430 -20.95 -15.84 -2.70
N PHE A 431 -20.00 -16.10 -3.60
CA PHE A 431 -20.15 -16.89 -4.83
C PHE A 431 -18.99 -17.89 -4.99
N ALA A 432 -18.90 -18.87 -4.08
CA ALA A 432 -17.85 -19.89 -4.11
C ALA A 432 -17.82 -20.75 -5.39
N TYR A 433 -18.94 -20.83 -6.11
CA TYR A 433 -19.11 -21.57 -7.38
C TYR A 433 -19.82 -20.72 -8.45
N GLY A 434 -19.60 -19.41 -8.41
CA GLY A 434 -20.15 -18.44 -9.35
C GLY A 434 -19.51 -18.51 -10.75
N GLU A 435 -20.06 -17.73 -11.68
CA GLU A 435 -19.62 -17.60 -13.07
C GLU A 435 -18.14 -17.18 -13.18
N PHE A 436 -17.64 -16.37 -12.23
CA PHE A 436 -16.30 -15.78 -12.24
C PHE A 436 -15.40 -16.30 -11.11
N SER A 437 -15.75 -17.41 -10.43
CA SER A 437 -14.96 -17.89 -9.26
C SER A 437 -13.52 -18.24 -9.60
N ASP A 438 -13.29 -18.87 -10.76
CA ASP A 438 -11.95 -19.26 -11.18
C ASP A 438 -11.10 -18.02 -11.53
N GLU A 439 -11.68 -17.05 -12.25
CA GLU A 439 -11.07 -15.77 -12.58
C GLU A 439 -10.78 -14.94 -11.33
N ALA A 440 -11.77 -14.77 -10.44
CA ALA A 440 -11.63 -14.02 -9.20
C ALA A 440 -10.54 -14.61 -8.31
N LYS A 441 -10.49 -15.95 -8.18
CA LYS A 441 -9.45 -16.63 -7.43
C LYS A 441 -8.06 -16.39 -8.04
N LYS A 442 -7.94 -16.48 -9.36
CA LYS A 442 -6.69 -16.23 -10.06
C LYS A 442 -6.20 -14.80 -9.90
N SER A 443 -7.09 -13.81 -10.02
CA SER A 443 -6.75 -12.39 -9.82
C SER A 443 -6.37 -12.11 -8.36
N LEU A 444 -7.12 -12.63 -7.39
CA LEU A 444 -6.80 -12.54 -5.97
C LEU A 444 -5.41 -13.13 -5.65
N ASP A 445 -5.14 -14.34 -6.17
CA ASP A 445 -3.86 -15.02 -5.98
C ASP A 445 -2.69 -14.23 -6.61
N ALA A 446 -2.91 -13.58 -7.75
CA ALA A 446 -1.92 -12.70 -8.37
C ALA A 446 -1.65 -11.43 -7.54
N LEU A 447 -2.71 -10.80 -7.00
CA LEU A 447 -2.62 -9.60 -6.17
C LEU A 447 -1.96 -9.86 -4.81
N PHE A 448 -2.22 -11.03 -4.21
CA PHE A 448 -1.65 -11.44 -2.93
C PHE A 448 -0.12 -11.38 -2.95
N VAL A 449 0.48 -11.79 -4.07
CA VAL A 449 1.92 -11.86 -4.25
C VAL A 449 2.56 -10.48 -4.40
N THR A 450 1.82 -9.51 -4.95
CA THR A 450 2.30 -8.15 -5.14
C THR A 450 2.05 -7.22 -3.95
N GLY A 451 1.02 -7.47 -3.13
CA GLY A 451 0.52 -6.51 -2.15
C GLY A 451 0.60 -6.89 -0.67
N ASN A 452 0.89 -8.14 -0.30
CA ASN A 452 0.77 -8.57 1.09
C ASN A 452 2.11 -8.56 1.85
N GLU A 453 2.30 -7.55 2.71
CA GLU A 453 3.36 -7.49 3.74
C GLU A 453 2.84 -7.82 5.16
N GLY A 454 1.66 -8.46 5.26
CA GLY A 454 0.99 -8.80 6.52
C GLY A 454 1.67 -9.92 7.31
N ASN A 455 0.87 -10.75 8.00
CA ASN A 455 1.36 -11.83 8.85
C ASN A 455 2.30 -12.79 8.09
N ALA A 456 3.60 -12.66 8.34
CA ALA A 456 4.64 -13.32 7.56
C ALA A 456 4.52 -14.84 7.53
N THR A 457 4.03 -15.48 8.60
CA THR A 457 3.87 -16.94 8.64
C THR A 457 2.75 -17.40 7.71
N GLN A 458 1.59 -16.73 7.74
CA GLN A 458 0.46 -17.04 6.85
C GLN A 458 0.82 -16.73 5.38
N ALA A 459 1.57 -15.64 5.15
CA ALA A 459 2.05 -15.29 3.82
C ALA A 459 2.97 -16.37 3.23
N LEU A 460 3.91 -16.91 4.01
CA LEU A 460 4.80 -17.98 3.56
C LEU A 460 4.04 -19.27 3.20
N GLU A 461 3.06 -19.67 4.00
CA GLU A 461 2.20 -20.83 3.69
C GLU A 461 1.41 -20.63 2.40
N LYS A 462 0.83 -19.43 2.22
CA LYS A 462 0.12 -19.08 1.00
C LYS A 462 1.06 -19.06 -0.21
N PHE A 463 2.26 -18.48 -0.14
CA PHE A 463 3.21 -18.52 -1.24
C PHE A 463 3.60 -19.96 -1.63
N GLU A 464 3.78 -20.87 -0.67
CA GLU A 464 4.02 -22.29 -0.98
C GLU A 464 2.83 -22.93 -1.72
N SER A 465 1.60 -22.58 -1.34
CA SER A 465 0.42 -23.05 -2.08
C SER A 465 0.39 -22.49 -3.51
N LEU A 466 0.64 -21.20 -3.70
CA LEU A 466 0.66 -20.54 -5.01
C LEU A 466 1.74 -21.10 -5.92
N MET A 467 2.93 -21.38 -5.38
CA MET A 467 4.02 -22.02 -6.12
C MET A 467 3.67 -23.45 -6.58
N ARG A 468 2.81 -24.17 -5.83
CA ARG A 468 2.33 -25.50 -6.23
C ARG A 468 1.21 -25.41 -7.26
N ASP A 469 0.23 -24.55 -7.02
CA ASP A 469 -1.00 -24.46 -7.82
C ASP A 469 -0.73 -23.86 -9.21
N TYR A 470 0.21 -22.91 -9.31
CA TYR A 470 0.59 -22.23 -10.56
C TYR A 470 1.98 -22.62 -11.06
N ARG A 471 2.42 -23.86 -10.81
CA ARG A 471 3.79 -24.32 -11.10
C ARG A 471 4.24 -23.98 -12.53
N GLY A 472 5.37 -23.28 -12.64
CA GLY A 472 5.96 -22.88 -13.93
C GLY A 472 5.22 -21.73 -14.62
N GLY A 473 4.32 -21.04 -13.92
CA GLY A 473 3.64 -19.85 -14.39
C GLY A 473 4.05 -18.58 -13.64
N PRO A 474 3.66 -17.40 -14.13
CA PRO A 474 4.09 -16.10 -13.60
C PRO A 474 3.65 -15.86 -12.15
N ILE A 475 2.54 -16.45 -11.70
CA ILE A 475 2.09 -16.35 -10.31
C ILE A 475 3.05 -17.10 -9.38
N ALA A 476 3.50 -18.31 -9.77
CA ALA A 476 4.47 -19.06 -8.98
C ALA A 476 5.82 -18.36 -8.90
N ASP A 477 6.28 -17.76 -10.00
CA ASP A 477 7.55 -17.01 -10.04
C ASP A 477 7.50 -15.77 -9.15
N LYS A 478 6.42 -15.00 -9.23
CA LYS A 478 6.21 -13.86 -8.33
C LYS A 478 6.10 -14.34 -6.88
N ALA A 479 5.41 -15.46 -6.61
CA ALA A 479 5.24 -15.99 -5.24
C ALA A 479 6.59 -16.40 -4.65
N LEU A 480 7.47 -16.99 -5.47
CA LEU A 480 8.84 -17.31 -5.10
C LEU A 480 9.65 -16.04 -4.77
N ALA A 481 9.55 -14.99 -5.57
CA ALA A 481 10.20 -13.71 -5.30
C ALA A 481 9.69 -13.06 -3.99
N ALA A 482 8.38 -13.03 -3.79
CA ALA A 482 7.77 -12.52 -2.56
C ALA A 482 8.18 -13.34 -1.32
N LYS A 483 8.24 -14.67 -1.45
CA LYS A 483 8.73 -15.58 -0.39
C LYS A 483 10.18 -15.26 -0.02
N ALA A 484 11.06 -15.05 -1.01
CA ALA A 484 12.45 -14.67 -0.75
C ALA A 484 12.54 -13.33 0.01
N ARG A 485 11.73 -12.34 -0.37
CA ARG A 485 11.65 -11.02 0.29
C ARG A 485 11.20 -11.12 1.75
N VAL A 486 10.14 -11.89 2.02
CA VAL A 486 9.62 -12.10 3.38
C VAL A 486 10.60 -12.86 4.26
N LEU A 487 11.22 -13.93 3.74
CA LEU A 487 12.25 -14.68 4.48
C LEU A 487 13.47 -13.80 4.82
N LEU A 488 13.86 -12.90 3.91
CA LEU A 488 14.93 -11.92 4.15
C LEU A 488 14.55 -10.95 5.28
N ALA A 489 13.32 -10.40 5.26
CA ALA A 489 12.84 -9.51 6.32
C ALA A 489 12.79 -10.20 7.70
N LEU A 490 12.47 -11.50 7.72
CA LEU A 490 12.51 -12.35 8.92
C LEU A 490 13.93 -12.79 9.34
N LYS A 491 14.97 -12.36 8.61
CA LYS A 491 16.39 -12.76 8.82
C LYS A 491 16.65 -14.27 8.71
N ARG A 492 15.79 -14.99 7.99
CA ARG A 492 15.93 -16.44 7.71
C ARG A 492 16.82 -16.65 6.47
N TYR A 493 18.05 -16.15 6.53
CA TYR A 493 18.94 -16.03 5.37
C TYR A 493 19.22 -17.37 4.70
N GLU A 494 19.47 -18.43 5.48
CA GLU A 494 19.78 -19.76 4.96
C GLU A 494 18.62 -20.34 4.13
N GLU A 495 17.38 -19.98 4.46
CA GLU A 495 16.21 -20.40 3.70
C GLU A 495 16.04 -19.61 2.41
N VAL A 496 16.35 -18.32 2.40
CA VAL A 496 16.44 -17.52 1.17
C VAL A 496 17.44 -18.16 0.21
N LEU A 497 18.63 -18.50 0.70
CA LEU A 497 19.70 -19.07 -0.10
C LEU A 497 19.35 -20.45 -0.70
N LYS A 498 18.52 -21.25 -0.02
CA LYS A 498 18.00 -22.52 -0.57
C LYS A 498 17.09 -22.33 -1.78
N LEU A 499 16.55 -21.11 -1.99
CA LEU A 499 15.69 -20.80 -3.14
C LEU A 499 16.48 -20.54 -4.43
N ALA A 500 17.81 -20.42 -4.38
CA ALA A 500 18.63 -20.08 -5.55
C ALA A 500 18.36 -20.94 -6.81
N PRO A 501 18.27 -22.29 -6.73
CA PRO A 501 18.00 -23.12 -7.91
C PRO A 501 16.60 -22.94 -8.51
N LEU A 502 15.65 -22.43 -7.72
CA LEU A 502 14.30 -22.12 -8.19
C LEU A 502 14.29 -20.74 -8.86
N ILE A 503 15.00 -19.77 -8.27
CA ILE A 503 15.08 -18.39 -8.77
C ILE A 503 15.79 -18.33 -10.13
N GLU A 504 16.79 -19.18 -10.37
CA GLU A 504 17.47 -19.26 -11.67
C GLU A 504 16.54 -19.67 -12.83
N LYS A 505 15.45 -20.40 -12.52
CA LYS A 505 14.48 -20.93 -13.48
C LYS A 505 13.31 -19.98 -13.75
N ILE A 506 13.27 -18.81 -13.12
CA ILE A 506 12.26 -17.78 -13.39
C ILE A 506 12.48 -17.28 -14.83
N ASP A 507 11.40 -17.24 -15.61
CA ASP A 507 11.42 -16.78 -17.00
C ASP A 507 11.32 -15.25 -17.11
N ASP A 508 10.54 -14.60 -16.23
CA ASP A 508 10.41 -13.15 -16.19
C ASP A 508 11.67 -12.50 -15.58
N GLU A 509 12.46 -11.83 -16.43
CA GLU A 509 13.72 -11.20 -16.01
C GLU A 509 13.56 -10.16 -14.90
N LYS A 510 12.46 -9.40 -14.85
CA LYS A 510 12.25 -8.40 -13.78
C LYS A 510 12.00 -9.08 -12.44
N VAL A 511 11.17 -10.12 -12.43
CA VAL A 511 10.89 -10.92 -11.22
C VAL A 511 12.14 -11.66 -10.78
N LYS A 512 12.92 -12.18 -11.73
CA LYS A 512 14.21 -12.85 -11.47
C LYS A 512 15.22 -11.90 -10.83
N GLU A 513 15.41 -10.70 -11.39
CA GLU A 513 16.30 -9.68 -10.82
C GLU A 513 15.90 -9.29 -9.39
N GLU A 514 14.60 -9.20 -9.12
CA GLU A 514 14.09 -8.91 -7.78
C GLU A 514 14.40 -10.04 -6.78
N ALA A 515 14.14 -11.29 -7.17
CA ALA A 515 14.45 -12.44 -6.34
C ALA A 515 15.97 -12.60 -6.12
N GLN A 516 16.78 -12.32 -7.15
CA GLN A 516 18.24 -12.30 -7.07
C GLN A 516 18.77 -11.22 -6.14
N ARG A 517 18.15 -10.03 -6.10
CA ARG A 517 18.47 -9.00 -5.09
C ARG A 517 18.27 -9.53 -3.67
N SER A 518 17.17 -10.24 -3.43
CA SER A 518 16.90 -10.84 -2.11
C SER A 518 17.94 -11.91 -1.74
N LEU A 519 18.36 -12.75 -2.69
CA LEU A 519 19.45 -13.71 -2.52
C LEU A 519 20.77 -13.03 -2.16
N LYS A 520 21.15 -11.99 -2.92
CA LYS A 520 22.39 -11.25 -2.70
C LYS A 520 22.42 -10.62 -1.31
N SER A 521 21.34 -9.94 -0.90
CA SER A 521 21.24 -9.35 0.43
C SER A 521 21.25 -10.39 1.55
N ALA A 522 20.63 -11.56 1.36
CA ALA A 522 20.70 -12.66 2.34
C ALA A 522 22.12 -13.21 2.46
N ALA A 523 22.83 -13.37 1.33
CA ALA A 523 24.22 -13.83 1.32
C ALA A 523 25.15 -12.83 2.02
N GLU A 524 25.01 -11.53 1.74
CA GLU A 524 25.78 -10.47 2.40
C GLU A 524 25.56 -10.47 3.92
N ALA A 525 24.30 -10.55 4.36
CA ALA A 525 23.98 -10.58 5.79
C ALA A 525 24.49 -11.85 6.49
N LEU A 526 24.41 -13.01 5.82
CA LEU A 526 24.96 -14.26 6.35
C LEU A 526 26.49 -14.21 6.42
N PHE A 527 27.15 -13.61 5.43
CA PHE A 527 28.58 -13.39 5.45
C PHE A 527 28.99 -12.48 6.61
N GLU A 528 28.31 -11.35 6.82
CA GLU A 528 28.57 -10.45 7.96
C GLU A 528 28.44 -11.18 9.30
N ARG A 529 27.37 -11.96 9.49
CA ARG A 529 27.20 -12.80 10.69
C ARG A 529 28.33 -13.82 10.85
N SER A 530 28.79 -14.42 9.75
CA SER A 530 29.88 -15.39 9.76
C SER A 530 31.21 -14.74 10.14
N VAL A 531 31.44 -13.49 9.73
CA VAL A 531 32.61 -12.70 10.13
C VAL A 531 32.57 -12.41 11.64
N GLU A 532 31.43 -11.97 12.16
CA GLU A 532 31.24 -11.69 13.60
C GLU A 532 31.43 -12.95 14.46
N ALA A 533 30.86 -14.07 14.03
CA ALA A 533 30.98 -15.37 14.71
C ALA A 533 32.33 -16.07 14.47
N LYS A 534 33.18 -15.53 13.58
CA LYS A 534 34.44 -16.13 13.13
C LYS A 534 34.30 -17.53 12.51
N GLU A 535 33.20 -17.77 11.81
CA GLU A 535 32.87 -19.05 11.19
C GLU A 535 33.40 -19.15 9.75
N CYS A 536 34.63 -19.66 9.60
CA CYS A 536 35.27 -19.71 8.28
C CYS A 536 34.53 -20.54 7.23
N LYS A 537 33.89 -21.66 7.61
CA LYS A 537 33.19 -22.53 6.65
C LYS A 537 32.05 -21.77 5.96
N SER A 538 31.17 -21.18 6.76
CA SER A 538 30.02 -20.41 6.27
C SER A 538 30.47 -19.19 5.44
N ALA A 539 31.50 -18.48 5.91
CA ALA A 539 32.02 -17.31 5.20
C ALA A 539 32.55 -17.65 3.80
N VAL A 540 33.35 -18.73 3.68
CA VAL A 540 33.92 -19.18 2.41
C VAL A 540 32.82 -19.68 1.47
N GLU A 541 31.92 -20.55 1.95
CA GLU A 541 30.80 -21.08 1.16
C GLU A 541 29.92 -19.95 0.60
N THR A 542 29.69 -18.91 1.39
CA THR A 542 28.84 -17.78 1.01
C THR A 542 29.48 -16.92 -0.08
N VAL A 543 30.77 -16.62 0.04
CA VAL A 543 31.51 -15.83 -0.97
C VAL A 543 31.60 -16.59 -2.29
N GLU A 544 31.90 -17.88 -2.26
CA GLU A 544 32.13 -18.68 -3.46
C GLU A 544 30.85 -18.97 -4.24
N ARG A 545 29.76 -19.29 -3.52
CA ARG A 545 28.50 -19.66 -4.17
C ARG A 545 27.71 -18.44 -4.64
N TYR A 546 27.76 -17.33 -3.92
CA TYR A 546 26.87 -16.17 -4.18
C TYR A 546 27.62 -14.90 -4.61
N GLY A 547 28.95 -14.94 -4.72
CA GLY A 547 29.73 -13.79 -5.20
C GLY A 547 29.65 -12.57 -4.29
N VAL A 548 29.58 -12.78 -2.97
CA VAL A 548 29.48 -11.68 -1.98
C VAL A 548 30.67 -10.74 -2.08
N GLU A 549 30.39 -9.44 -2.11
CA GLU A 549 31.41 -8.41 -2.11
C GLU A 549 32.01 -8.25 -0.71
N VAL A 550 33.27 -8.66 -0.56
CA VAL A 550 34.01 -8.52 0.71
C VAL A 550 34.43 -7.06 0.90
N LYS A 551 33.90 -6.41 1.95
CA LYS A 551 34.18 -5.00 2.27
C LYS A 551 35.55 -4.83 2.94
N ARG A 552 36.11 -3.62 2.86
CA ARG A 552 37.37 -3.27 3.54
C ARG A 552 37.24 -3.52 5.05
N GLY A 553 38.19 -4.24 5.63
CA GLY A 553 38.17 -4.66 7.04
C GLY A 553 37.67 -6.09 7.27
N GLN A 554 36.90 -6.67 6.35
CA GLN A 554 36.52 -8.09 6.39
C GLN A 554 37.55 -8.98 5.68
N GLU A 555 38.38 -8.37 4.83
CA GLU A 555 39.39 -9.03 3.98
C GLU A 555 40.41 -9.85 4.78
N GLU A 556 40.83 -9.36 5.96
CA GLU A 556 41.78 -10.07 6.82
C GLU A 556 41.18 -11.38 7.37
N PHE A 557 39.91 -11.36 7.76
CA PHE A 557 39.23 -12.55 8.25
C PHE A 557 39.09 -13.61 7.15
N ILE A 558 38.55 -13.23 5.99
CA ILE A 558 38.35 -14.17 4.90
C ILE A 558 39.67 -14.67 4.31
N PHE A 559 40.73 -13.83 4.32
CA PHE A 559 42.09 -14.27 3.97
C PHE A 559 42.56 -15.40 4.89
N GLY A 560 42.42 -15.24 6.21
CA GLY A 560 42.80 -16.28 7.17
C GLY A 560 41.97 -17.56 7.01
N CYS A 561 40.70 -17.42 6.64
CA CYS A 561 39.86 -18.58 6.32
C CYS A 561 40.32 -19.30 5.05
N TYR A 562 40.68 -18.57 3.99
CA TYR A 562 41.25 -19.17 2.78
C TYR A 562 42.59 -19.88 3.06
N GLU A 563 43.46 -19.27 3.86
CA GLU A 563 44.70 -19.91 4.31
C GLU A 563 44.42 -21.23 5.05
N LYS A 564 43.48 -21.22 6.01
CA LYS A 564 43.08 -22.40 6.80
C LYS A 564 42.54 -23.54 5.94
N TYR A 565 41.83 -23.23 4.86
CA TYR A 565 41.27 -24.21 3.92
C TYR A 565 42.18 -24.47 2.70
N ALA A 566 43.44 -24.05 2.74
CA ALA A 566 44.42 -24.19 1.65
C ALA A 566 43.96 -23.60 0.30
N ARG A 567 43.11 -22.57 0.33
CA ARG A 567 42.64 -21.80 -0.83
C ARG A 567 43.60 -20.65 -1.15
N TYR A 568 44.85 -21.01 -1.42
CA TYR A 568 45.95 -20.04 -1.50
C TYR A 568 45.80 -19.01 -2.63
N ASP A 569 45.26 -19.39 -3.79
CA ASP A 569 45.04 -18.45 -4.89
C ASP A 569 44.02 -17.36 -4.55
N ASP A 570 42.97 -17.69 -3.81
CA ASP A 570 41.96 -16.74 -3.38
C ASP A 570 42.52 -15.80 -2.29
N ALA A 571 43.32 -16.34 -1.36
CA ALA A 571 44.06 -15.54 -0.38
C ALA A 571 45.02 -14.55 -1.07
N LEU A 572 45.80 -15.01 -2.05
CA LEU A 572 46.72 -14.16 -2.81
C LEU A 572 45.99 -13.10 -3.64
N ARG A 573 44.81 -13.41 -4.18
CA ARG A 573 43.98 -12.43 -4.90
C ARG A 573 43.54 -11.28 -4.01
N ILE A 574 43.17 -11.57 -2.76
CA ILE A 574 42.87 -10.53 -1.76
C ILE A 574 44.12 -9.70 -1.48
N ALA A 575 45.22 -10.36 -1.11
CA ALA A 575 46.45 -9.67 -0.73
C ALA A 575 46.99 -8.75 -1.84
N LYS A 576 46.90 -9.17 -3.11
CA LYS A 576 47.29 -8.38 -4.28
C LYS A 576 46.63 -7.00 -4.33
N ARG A 577 45.37 -6.87 -3.91
CA ARG A 577 44.64 -5.59 -3.90
C ARG A 577 45.26 -4.58 -2.94
N HIS A 578 45.93 -5.06 -1.89
CA HIS A 578 46.54 -4.24 -0.85
C HIS A 578 48.01 -3.90 -1.09
N LEU A 579 48.68 -4.54 -2.07
CA LEU A 579 50.11 -4.28 -2.33
C LEU A 579 50.39 -2.85 -2.84
N HIS A 580 49.35 -2.14 -3.30
CA HIS A 580 49.43 -0.75 -3.74
C HIS A 580 48.77 0.25 -2.76
N ASP A 581 48.43 -0.17 -1.54
CA ASP A 581 47.81 0.72 -0.55
C ASP A 581 48.73 1.93 -0.21
N LYS A 582 48.13 3.12 -0.06
CA LYS A 582 48.91 4.36 0.18
C LYS A 582 49.69 4.33 1.51
N LYS A 583 49.20 3.59 2.51
CA LYS A 583 49.80 3.50 3.83
C LYS A 583 50.87 2.40 3.86
N SER A 584 52.09 2.76 4.27
CA SER A 584 53.21 1.81 4.35
C SER A 584 52.90 0.61 5.25
N ARG A 585 52.35 0.83 6.45
CA ARG A 585 52.05 -0.26 7.40
C ARG A 585 51.04 -1.29 6.90
N GLU A 586 50.00 -0.85 6.18
CA GLU A 586 49.00 -1.78 5.61
C GLU A 586 49.66 -2.65 4.52
N ARG A 587 50.48 -2.04 3.65
CA ARG A 587 51.26 -2.78 2.65
C ARG A 587 52.22 -3.79 3.28
N GLU A 588 52.94 -3.39 4.32
CA GLU A 588 53.89 -4.26 5.01
C GLU A 588 53.19 -5.50 5.62
N SER A 589 52.03 -5.32 6.25
CA SER A 589 51.23 -6.42 6.81
C SER A 589 50.73 -7.38 5.73
N TRP A 590 50.15 -6.86 4.65
CA TRP A 590 49.65 -7.70 3.55
C TRP A 590 50.78 -8.39 2.76
N LEU A 591 51.94 -7.76 2.65
CA LEU A 591 53.11 -8.37 2.05
C LEU A 591 53.70 -9.49 2.92
N CYS A 592 53.65 -9.35 4.26
CA CYS A 592 53.97 -10.45 5.19
C CYS A 592 53.05 -11.65 4.97
N ARG A 593 51.73 -11.41 4.92
CA ARG A 593 50.72 -12.44 4.65
C ARG A 593 50.94 -13.12 3.29
N THR A 594 51.29 -12.33 2.28
CA THR A 594 51.62 -12.82 0.94
C THR A 594 52.84 -13.73 0.98
N LEU A 595 53.93 -13.31 1.62
CA LEU A 595 55.13 -14.13 1.80
C LEU A 595 54.80 -15.48 2.44
N HIS A 596 54.04 -15.46 3.55
CA HIS A 596 53.69 -16.67 4.26
C HIS A 596 52.89 -17.65 3.38
N VAL A 597 51.86 -17.16 2.70
CA VAL A 597 51.03 -18.00 1.80
C VAL A 597 51.82 -18.50 0.59
N LEU A 598 52.76 -17.72 0.05
CA LEU A 598 53.63 -18.18 -1.04
C LEU A 598 54.55 -19.34 -0.59
N VAL A 599 55.04 -19.31 0.66
CA VAL A 599 55.80 -20.43 1.22
C VAL A 599 54.91 -21.65 1.46
N LEU A 600 53.69 -21.48 1.99
CA LEU A 600 52.74 -22.58 2.20
C LEU A 600 52.28 -23.23 0.89
N SER A 601 52.18 -22.45 -0.19
CA SER A 601 51.82 -22.92 -1.53
C SER A 601 53.02 -23.36 -2.38
N GLU A 602 54.21 -23.47 -1.78
CA GLU A 602 55.47 -23.90 -2.41
C GLU A 602 55.92 -23.04 -3.62
N ARG A 603 55.45 -21.79 -3.70
CA ARG A 603 55.82 -20.81 -4.74
C ARG A 603 57.08 -20.05 -4.33
N PHE A 604 58.19 -20.77 -4.15
CA PHE A 604 59.37 -20.25 -3.47
C PHE A 604 60.05 -19.08 -4.19
N SER A 605 60.15 -19.09 -5.52
CA SER A 605 60.68 -17.95 -6.28
C SER A 605 59.94 -16.64 -5.98
N ASP A 606 58.61 -16.69 -5.92
CA ASP A 606 57.81 -15.50 -5.61
C ASP A 606 57.85 -15.16 -4.13
N ALA A 607 57.95 -16.16 -3.25
CA ALA A 607 58.19 -15.93 -1.83
C ALA A 607 59.52 -15.18 -1.60
N VAL A 608 60.58 -15.55 -2.32
CA VAL A 608 61.87 -14.85 -2.26
C VAL A 608 61.72 -13.39 -2.67
N LYS A 609 61.04 -13.10 -3.80
CA LYS A 609 60.77 -11.71 -4.25
C LYS A 609 59.95 -10.94 -3.22
N ALA A 610 58.84 -11.52 -2.73
CA ALA A 610 58.00 -10.89 -1.71
C ALA A 610 58.78 -10.59 -0.42
N SER A 611 59.73 -11.46 -0.06
CA SER A 611 60.61 -11.26 1.09
C SER A 611 61.60 -10.10 0.85
N GLU A 612 62.10 -9.91 -0.37
CA GLU A 612 62.98 -8.81 -0.73
C GLU A 612 62.22 -7.48 -0.79
N ASP A 613 61.01 -7.48 -1.33
CA ASP A 613 60.11 -6.32 -1.33
C ASP A 613 59.77 -5.89 0.10
N LEU A 614 59.47 -6.86 0.98
CA LEU A 614 59.17 -6.56 2.39
C LEU A 614 60.38 -5.98 3.11
N LEU A 615 61.59 -6.48 2.81
CA LEU A 615 62.82 -5.93 3.35
C LEU A 615 63.09 -4.51 2.81
N SER A 616 62.81 -4.27 1.53
CA SER A 616 62.96 -2.95 0.92
C SER A 616 62.00 -1.93 1.54
N LEU A 617 60.77 -2.36 1.83
CA LEU A 617 59.71 -1.50 2.38
C LEU A 617 59.88 -1.24 3.89
N ALA A 618 60.08 -2.30 4.69
CA ALA A 618 60.13 -2.21 6.15
C ALA A 618 61.55 -2.06 6.71
N GLY A 619 62.59 -2.25 5.88
CA GLY A 619 63.99 -2.16 6.29
C GLY A 619 64.32 -3.07 7.47
N ARG A 620 65.01 -2.51 8.47
CA ARG A 620 65.33 -3.23 9.73
C ARG A 620 64.08 -3.58 10.56
N GLY A 621 62.93 -2.97 10.27
CA GLY A 621 61.65 -3.23 10.92
C GLY A 621 60.89 -4.44 10.36
N ALA A 622 61.36 -5.09 9.29
CA ALA A 622 60.65 -6.20 8.63
C ALA A 622 60.28 -7.33 9.60
N ALA A 623 61.20 -7.75 10.49
CA ALA A 623 60.94 -8.78 11.50
C ALA A 623 59.95 -8.34 12.61
N SER A 624 59.79 -7.03 12.82
CA SER A 624 58.81 -6.49 13.78
C SER A 624 57.39 -6.53 13.19
N VAL A 625 57.25 -6.19 11.90
CA VAL A 625 55.96 -6.21 11.20
C VAL A 625 55.55 -7.62 10.80
N CYS A 626 56.53 -8.47 10.52
CA CYS A 626 56.33 -9.83 10.07
C CYS A 626 57.17 -10.82 10.89
N PRO A 627 56.63 -11.35 12.01
CA PRO A 627 57.38 -12.24 12.89
C PRO A 627 57.84 -13.54 12.21
N THR A 628 57.15 -13.99 11.16
CA THR A 628 57.52 -15.18 10.38
C THR A 628 58.49 -14.88 9.24
N TYR A 629 58.77 -13.60 8.95
CA TYR A 629 59.56 -13.15 7.79
C TYR A 629 60.83 -13.95 7.58
N GLU A 630 61.64 -14.06 8.63
CA GLU A 630 62.94 -14.70 8.51
C GLU A 630 62.80 -16.22 8.36
N TRP A 631 61.75 -16.83 8.91
CA TRP A 631 61.55 -18.28 8.88
C TRP A 631 61.09 -18.69 7.49
N ASP A 632 60.10 -17.95 6.97
CA ASP A 632 59.58 -18.10 5.62
C ASP A 632 60.67 -17.82 4.58
N ARG A 633 61.51 -16.79 4.81
CA ARG A 633 62.65 -16.48 3.94
C ARG A 633 63.73 -17.56 3.95
N VAL A 634 64.09 -18.16 5.10
CA VAL A 634 65.07 -19.26 5.11
C VAL A 634 64.56 -20.44 4.29
N LYS A 635 63.28 -20.82 4.46
CA LYS A 635 62.66 -21.91 3.69
C LYS A 635 62.67 -21.60 2.20
N ALA A 636 62.24 -20.41 1.81
CA ALA A 636 62.19 -19.98 0.41
C ALA A 636 63.58 -19.94 -0.24
N LEU A 637 64.58 -19.35 0.44
CA LEU A 637 65.96 -19.29 -0.06
C LEU A 637 66.57 -20.68 -0.22
N PHE A 638 66.31 -21.59 0.73
CA PHE A 638 66.81 -22.95 0.64
C PHE A 638 66.20 -23.70 -0.55
N ALA A 639 64.87 -23.63 -0.72
CA ALA A 639 64.17 -24.30 -1.81
C ALA A 639 64.57 -23.78 -3.20
N GLU A 640 64.84 -22.48 -3.33
CA GLU A 640 65.34 -21.85 -4.56
C GLU A 640 66.85 -22.05 -4.81
N GLY A 641 67.54 -22.80 -3.94
CA GLY A 641 68.97 -23.06 -4.09
C GLY A 641 69.89 -21.88 -3.76
N ARG A 642 69.38 -20.81 -3.13
CA ARG A 642 70.17 -19.66 -2.63
C ARG A 642 70.86 -19.99 -1.30
N TYR A 643 71.65 -21.06 -1.28
CA TYR A 643 72.19 -21.68 -0.06
C TYR A 643 73.08 -20.75 0.77
N ALA A 644 73.99 -19.99 0.13
CA ALA A 644 74.88 -19.07 0.84
C ALA A 644 74.11 -17.99 1.62
N GLU A 645 73.02 -17.48 1.03
CA GLU A 645 72.15 -16.50 1.67
C GLU A 645 71.34 -17.10 2.81
N ALA A 646 70.81 -18.32 2.63
CA ALA A 646 70.14 -19.07 3.68
C ALA A 646 71.07 -19.24 4.89
N VAL A 647 72.30 -19.74 4.69
CA VAL A 647 73.31 -19.92 5.75
C VAL A 647 73.64 -18.59 6.45
N SER A 648 73.81 -17.51 5.69
CA SER A 648 74.05 -16.16 6.23
C SER A 648 72.90 -15.68 7.12
N LEU A 649 71.66 -15.93 6.70
CA LEU A 649 70.47 -15.58 7.46
C LEU A 649 70.34 -16.42 8.74
N VAL A 650 70.57 -17.74 8.67
CA VAL A 650 70.59 -18.63 9.84
C VAL A 650 71.59 -18.13 10.89
N LYS A 651 72.78 -17.69 10.50
CA LYS A 651 73.77 -17.10 11.43
C LYS A 651 73.25 -15.84 12.12
N LYS A 652 72.56 -14.96 11.38
CA LYS A 652 71.97 -13.74 11.95
C LYS A 652 70.82 -14.07 12.90
N MET A 653 69.99 -15.05 12.55
CA MET A 653 68.90 -15.54 13.39
C MET A 653 69.43 -16.18 14.67
N SER A 654 70.49 -16.97 14.60
CA SER A 654 71.12 -17.60 15.76
C SER A 654 71.54 -16.61 16.84
N LYS A 655 71.92 -15.37 16.48
CA LYS A 655 72.31 -14.34 17.46
C LYS A 655 71.13 -13.75 18.21
N ARG A 656 69.93 -13.80 17.63
CA ARG A 656 68.70 -13.20 18.17
C ARG A 656 67.78 -14.23 18.82
N TYR A 657 67.72 -15.42 18.25
CA TYR A 657 66.75 -16.46 18.59
C TYR A 657 67.42 -17.77 19.02
N GLY A 658 68.71 -17.75 19.37
CA GLY A 658 69.49 -18.95 19.66
C GLY A 658 68.89 -19.86 20.73
N ASP A 659 68.10 -19.31 21.65
CA ASP A 659 67.41 -20.06 22.71
C ASP A 659 65.97 -20.48 22.34
N ASP A 660 65.48 -20.18 21.14
CA ASP A 660 64.15 -20.58 20.66
C ASP A 660 64.21 -21.96 20.02
N ILE A 661 63.46 -22.93 20.55
CA ILE A 661 63.49 -24.31 20.06
C ILE A 661 63.18 -24.43 18.57
N ARG A 662 62.41 -23.50 17.98
CA ARG A 662 62.10 -23.49 16.53
C ARG A 662 63.34 -23.32 15.67
N MET A 663 64.43 -22.80 16.22
CA MET A 663 65.71 -22.70 15.52
C MET A 663 66.30 -24.06 15.14
N VAL A 664 65.91 -25.18 15.76
CA VAL A 664 66.40 -26.51 15.34
C VAL A 664 66.03 -26.83 13.89
N GLU A 665 64.83 -26.48 13.45
CA GLU A 665 64.38 -26.59 12.06
C GLU A 665 65.20 -25.69 11.12
N VAL A 666 65.50 -24.47 11.57
CA VAL A 666 66.27 -23.50 10.80
C VAL A 666 67.73 -23.93 10.68
N TYR A 667 68.33 -24.42 11.77
CA TYR A 667 69.67 -24.99 11.74
C TYR A 667 69.73 -26.24 10.88
N LYS A 668 68.67 -27.07 10.85
CA LYS A 668 68.59 -28.22 9.94
C LYS A 668 68.59 -27.78 8.48
N ALA A 669 67.75 -26.82 8.11
CA ALA A 669 67.73 -26.25 6.76
C ALA A 669 69.08 -25.60 6.40
N GLY A 670 69.70 -24.90 7.35
CA GLY A 670 71.05 -24.36 7.20
C GLY A 670 72.10 -25.46 7.01
N TYR A 671 72.02 -26.57 7.75
CA TYR A 671 72.94 -27.70 7.63
C TYR A 671 72.84 -28.31 6.24
N ASP A 672 71.61 -28.50 5.75
CA ASP A 672 71.39 -29.02 4.40
C ASP A 672 71.93 -28.06 3.35
N ALA A 673 71.76 -26.75 3.53
CA ALA A 673 72.34 -25.74 2.65
C ALA A 673 73.88 -25.81 2.65
N ALA A 674 74.49 -25.87 3.83
CA ALA A 674 75.94 -26.01 3.99
C ALA A 674 76.46 -27.34 3.43
N LYS A 675 75.67 -28.40 3.49
CA LYS A 675 76.00 -29.70 2.88
C LYS A 675 76.00 -29.64 1.36
N ARG A 676 75.04 -28.93 0.75
CA ARG A 676 75.01 -28.69 -0.71
C ARG A 676 76.24 -27.91 -1.18
N GLU A 677 76.69 -26.95 -0.38
CA GLU A 677 77.91 -26.17 -0.64
C GLU A 677 79.21 -26.87 -0.21
N SER A 678 79.14 -28.09 0.35
CA SER A 678 80.29 -28.80 0.93
C SER A 678 81.04 -28.03 2.04
N ASP A 679 80.40 -27.05 2.68
CA ASP A 679 80.98 -26.27 3.78
C ASP A 679 80.90 -27.06 5.10
N THR A 680 81.96 -27.81 5.38
CA THR A 680 82.04 -28.70 6.55
C THR A 680 82.07 -27.92 7.86
N LEU A 681 82.61 -26.69 7.85
CA LEU A 681 82.68 -25.85 9.05
C LEU A 681 81.27 -25.42 9.49
N GLN A 682 80.42 -25.01 8.54
CA GLN A 682 79.05 -24.60 8.83
C GLN A 682 78.16 -25.78 9.20
N GLN A 683 78.33 -26.92 8.52
CA GLN A 683 77.65 -28.17 8.89
C GLN A 683 77.89 -28.51 10.37
N ARG A 684 79.16 -28.49 10.79
CA ARG A 684 79.56 -28.80 12.17
C ARG A 684 78.95 -27.81 13.17
N TRP A 685 79.06 -26.52 12.89
CA TRP A 685 78.51 -25.46 13.75
C TRP A 685 76.99 -25.62 13.94
N MET A 686 76.24 -25.90 12.88
CA MET A 686 74.79 -26.05 12.95
C MET A 686 74.37 -27.32 13.70
N LEU A 687 75.05 -28.44 13.48
CA LEU A 687 74.79 -29.67 14.25
C LEU A 687 75.08 -29.47 15.75
N GLN A 688 76.19 -28.80 16.09
CA GLN A 688 76.48 -28.42 17.47
C GLN A 688 75.35 -27.57 18.06
N LYS A 689 74.86 -26.56 17.33
CA LYS A 689 73.75 -25.71 17.77
C LYS A 689 72.43 -26.47 17.94
N ILE A 690 72.12 -27.41 17.05
CA ILE A 690 70.95 -28.29 17.19
C ILE A 690 71.05 -29.07 18.49
N ILE A 691 72.19 -29.74 18.73
CA ILE A 691 72.41 -30.60 19.90
C ILE A 691 72.39 -29.78 21.20
N GLU A 692 73.08 -28.64 21.23
CA GLU A 692 73.07 -27.73 22.39
C GLU A 692 71.64 -27.29 22.73
N LEU A 693 70.87 -26.86 21.74
CA LEU A 693 69.53 -26.30 21.94
C LEU A 693 68.50 -27.37 22.33
N GLN A 694 68.51 -28.53 21.67
CA GLN A 694 67.58 -29.62 21.95
C GLN A 694 67.81 -30.20 23.36
N ASN A 695 69.07 -30.30 23.80
CA ASN A 695 69.44 -30.71 25.15
C ASN A 695 69.02 -29.66 26.19
N LEU A 696 69.29 -28.37 25.91
CA LEU A 696 68.89 -27.26 26.78
C LEU A 696 67.37 -27.24 27.01
N LYS A 697 66.57 -27.54 25.98
CA LYS A 697 65.10 -27.56 26.04
C LYS A 697 64.51 -28.92 26.40
N ARG A 698 65.34 -29.96 26.54
CA ARG A 698 64.92 -31.35 26.77
C ARG A 698 63.89 -31.85 25.75
N SER A 699 63.99 -31.36 24.51
CA SER A 699 63.12 -31.75 23.40
C SER A 699 64.01 -32.09 22.23
N HIS A 700 63.99 -33.35 21.78
CA HIS A 700 65.02 -33.94 20.91
C HIS A 700 64.46 -34.34 19.53
N PRO A 701 63.92 -33.39 18.72
CA PRO A 701 63.32 -33.71 17.42
C PRO A 701 64.33 -34.26 16.41
N TYR A 702 65.61 -33.96 16.60
CA TYR A 702 66.70 -34.36 15.70
C TYR A 702 67.69 -35.35 16.32
N SER A 703 67.49 -35.79 17.57
CA SER A 703 68.30 -36.87 18.13
C SER A 703 67.81 -38.25 17.69
N PRO A 704 68.70 -39.23 17.48
CA PRO A 704 70.17 -39.14 17.52
C PRO A 704 70.81 -38.74 16.17
N TRP A 705 70.02 -38.27 15.20
CA TRP A 705 70.52 -37.98 13.84
C TRP A 705 71.59 -36.90 13.85
N ALA A 706 71.36 -35.80 14.57
CA ALA A 706 72.30 -34.68 14.62
C ALA A 706 73.65 -35.12 15.23
N GLU A 707 73.59 -35.94 16.28
CA GLU A 707 74.75 -36.47 16.99
C GLU A 707 75.52 -37.45 16.11
N PHE A 708 74.83 -38.36 15.41
CA PHE A 708 75.48 -39.27 14.46
C PHE A 708 76.16 -38.53 13.32
N GLU A 709 75.51 -37.51 12.73
CA GLU A 709 76.13 -36.71 11.69
C GLU A 709 77.33 -35.91 12.20
N LEU A 710 77.26 -35.36 13.40
CA LEU A 710 78.36 -34.61 13.98
C LEU A 710 79.55 -35.52 14.34
N MET A 711 79.30 -36.71 14.89
CA MET A 711 80.33 -37.73 15.12
C MET A 711 81.01 -38.13 13.81
N ARG A 712 80.24 -38.34 12.73
CA ARG A 712 80.78 -38.64 11.40
C ARG A 712 81.72 -37.53 10.91
N LEU A 713 81.35 -36.26 11.09
CA LEU A 713 82.20 -35.12 10.71
C LEU A 713 83.48 -35.06 11.55
N TYR A 714 83.38 -35.23 12.88
CA TYR A 714 84.56 -35.26 13.75
C TYR A 714 85.53 -36.40 13.40
N LYS A 715 85.01 -37.61 13.13
CA LYS A 715 85.84 -38.76 12.70
C LYS A 715 86.57 -38.45 11.39
N LYS A 716 85.89 -37.84 10.41
CA LYS A 716 86.51 -37.43 9.13
C LYS A 716 87.61 -36.39 9.32
N GLU A 717 87.49 -35.53 10.32
CA GLU A 717 88.47 -34.48 10.65
C GLU A 717 89.60 -34.95 11.60
N GLY A 718 89.59 -36.22 12.04
CA GLY A 718 90.55 -36.74 13.02
C GLY A 718 90.32 -36.24 14.45
N ARG A 719 89.17 -35.62 14.74
CA ARG A 719 88.81 -35.05 16.05
C ARG A 719 88.17 -36.10 16.95
N ILE A 720 88.92 -37.16 17.24
CA ILE A 720 88.43 -38.34 17.96
C ILE A 720 87.98 -37.98 19.39
N SER A 721 88.68 -37.06 20.06
CA SER A 721 88.35 -36.67 21.44
C SER A 721 86.98 -36.00 21.56
N GLU A 722 86.61 -35.17 20.58
CA GLU A 722 85.32 -34.49 20.55
C GLU A 722 84.18 -35.42 20.11
N ALA A 723 84.47 -36.35 19.19
CA ALA A 723 83.53 -37.41 18.83
C ALA A 723 83.22 -38.30 20.03
N LEU A 724 84.24 -38.68 20.81
CA LEU A 724 84.07 -39.53 21.99
C LEU A 724 83.23 -38.84 23.07
N LYS A 725 83.54 -37.58 23.41
CA LYS A 725 82.72 -36.80 24.36
C LYS A 725 81.25 -36.67 23.95
N LEU A 726 81.01 -36.48 22.65
CA LEU A 726 79.64 -36.43 22.11
C LEU A 726 78.94 -37.79 22.20
N ALA A 727 79.65 -38.87 21.86
CA ALA A 727 79.11 -40.21 21.99
C ALA A 727 78.77 -40.53 23.46
N GLU A 728 79.61 -40.14 24.41
CA GLU A 728 79.35 -40.35 25.84
C GLU A 728 78.12 -39.59 26.32
N SER A 729 77.92 -38.34 25.89
CA SER A 729 76.76 -37.52 26.30
C SER A 729 75.42 -38.06 25.78
N MET A 730 75.44 -38.84 24.70
CA MET A 730 74.24 -39.52 24.18
C MET A 730 73.74 -40.65 25.10
N ARG A 731 74.46 -41.02 26.17
CA ARG A 731 74.00 -42.03 27.14
C ARG A 731 72.67 -41.65 27.79
N ASP A 732 72.43 -40.35 27.95
CA ASP A 732 71.22 -39.80 28.57
C ASP A 732 70.02 -39.73 27.60
N LEU A 733 70.21 -40.09 26.33
CA LEU A 733 69.13 -40.19 25.35
C LEU A 733 68.42 -41.54 25.44
N ASP A 734 67.09 -41.51 25.32
CA ASP A 734 66.27 -42.72 25.25
C ASP A 734 66.39 -43.38 23.86
N LEU A 735 67.38 -44.25 23.71
CA LEU A 735 67.69 -44.95 22.47
C LEU A 735 67.35 -46.44 22.60
N GLU A 736 66.60 -46.95 21.63
CA GLU A 736 66.24 -48.38 21.56
C GLU A 736 66.59 -49.00 20.21
N GLY A 737 66.57 -50.33 20.16
CA GLY A 737 66.75 -51.12 18.94
C GLY A 737 68.03 -50.81 18.18
N GLU A 738 67.90 -50.63 16.87
CA GLU A 738 69.02 -50.36 15.97
C GLU A 738 69.76 -49.06 16.30
N LYS A 739 69.06 -48.02 16.78
CA LYS A 739 69.68 -46.74 17.16
C LYS A 739 70.61 -46.91 18.37
N ARG A 740 70.19 -47.67 19.37
CA ARG A 740 71.00 -48.01 20.55
C ARG A 740 72.22 -48.84 20.17
N ALA A 741 72.03 -49.85 19.32
CA ALA A 741 73.12 -50.68 18.82
C ALA A 741 74.14 -49.87 18.02
N ARG A 742 73.69 -49.00 17.11
CA ARG A 742 74.56 -48.08 16.36
C ARG A 742 75.36 -47.17 17.29
N TRP A 743 74.72 -46.58 18.29
CA TRP A 743 75.40 -45.71 19.24
C TRP A 743 76.49 -46.45 20.03
N LEU A 744 76.19 -47.64 20.59
CA LEU A 744 77.18 -48.44 21.32
C LEU A 744 78.33 -48.91 20.41
N TYR A 745 78.04 -49.24 19.15
CA TYR A 745 79.08 -49.56 18.18
C TYR A 745 80.00 -48.36 17.94
N GLU A 746 79.44 -47.20 17.59
CA GLU A 746 80.23 -45.98 17.33
C GLU A 746 81.03 -45.58 18.57
N LEU A 747 80.44 -45.65 19.77
CA LEU A 747 81.13 -45.41 21.05
C LEU A 747 82.30 -46.37 21.25
N GLY A 748 82.11 -47.67 20.97
CA GLY A 748 83.18 -48.66 21.03
C GLY A 748 84.33 -48.38 20.07
N THR A 749 84.01 -48.02 18.81
CA THR A 749 85.05 -47.66 17.82
C THR A 749 85.81 -46.39 18.19
N LEU A 750 85.16 -45.45 18.90
CA LEU A 750 85.79 -44.22 19.36
C LEU A 750 86.72 -44.47 20.56
N TYR A 751 86.32 -45.32 21.52
CA TYR A 751 87.20 -45.77 22.61
C TYR A 751 88.43 -46.53 22.09
N GLU A 752 88.24 -47.39 21.08
CA GLU A 752 89.35 -48.07 20.42
C GLU A 752 90.31 -47.06 19.76
N SER A 753 89.76 -46.08 19.06
CA SER A 753 90.54 -45.01 18.41
C SER A 753 91.21 -44.06 19.42
N SER A 754 90.75 -43.98 20.68
CA SER A 754 91.37 -43.21 21.76
C SER A 754 92.38 -44.01 22.60
N GLY A 755 92.53 -45.31 22.34
CA GLY A 755 93.42 -46.21 23.08
C GLY A 755 92.81 -46.81 24.36
N GLU A 756 91.51 -46.65 24.58
CA GLU A 756 90.75 -47.14 25.74
C GLU A 756 90.12 -48.51 25.47
N THR A 757 90.96 -49.52 25.17
CA THR A 757 90.53 -50.87 24.73
C THR A 757 89.57 -51.56 25.69
N ALA A 758 89.72 -51.34 27.01
CA ALA A 758 88.82 -51.91 28.02
C ALA A 758 87.39 -51.36 27.93
N GLU A 759 87.22 -50.07 27.67
CA GLU A 759 85.89 -49.44 27.50
C GLU A 759 85.30 -49.76 26.12
N ALA A 760 86.14 -49.87 25.08
CA ALA A 760 85.73 -50.35 23.76
C ALA A 760 85.09 -51.75 23.85
N GLY A 761 85.77 -52.69 24.51
CA GLY A 761 85.28 -54.06 24.73
C GLY A 761 83.96 -54.10 25.51
N LYS A 762 83.79 -53.25 26.53
CA LYS A 762 82.51 -53.12 27.27
C LYS A 762 81.39 -52.62 26.36
N SER A 763 81.64 -51.59 25.57
CA SER A 763 80.65 -51.00 24.66
C SER A 763 80.18 -52.00 23.60
N PHE A 764 81.11 -52.71 22.94
CA PHE A 764 80.76 -53.76 21.98
C PHE A 764 79.99 -54.93 22.63
N LYS A 765 80.34 -55.30 23.86
CA LYS A 765 79.63 -56.35 24.61
C LYS A 765 78.20 -55.94 24.95
N GLU A 766 77.99 -54.70 25.38
CA GLU A 766 76.64 -54.18 25.61
C GLU A 766 75.85 -54.13 24.29
N CYS A 767 76.48 -53.68 23.20
CA CYS A 767 75.88 -53.62 21.88
C CYS A 767 75.40 -54.99 21.36
N SER A 768 76.21 -56.05 21.52
CA SER A 768 75.85 -57.42 21.11
C SER A 768 74.58 -57.95 21.79
N LYS A 769 74.23 -57.38 22.96
CA LYS A 769 73.05 -57.78 23.75
C LYS A 769 71.80 -56.95 23.45
N VAL A 770 71.90 -55.90 22.62
CA VAL A 770 70.76 -55.04 22.29
C VAL A 770 69.71 -55.84 21.52
N LYS A 771 68.47 -55.84 22.02
CA LYS A 771 67.33 -56.46 21.33
C LYS A 771 66.99 -55.64 20.06
N ASN A 772 66.73 -56.33 18.95
CA ASN A 772 66.43 -55.70 17.65
C ASN A 772 67.52 -54.72 17.15
N GLY A 773 68.80 -55.00 17.45
CA GLY A 773 69.93 -54.13 17.08
C GLY A 773 70.39 -54.15 15.61
N GLY A 774 69.68 -54.88 14.73
CA GLY A 774 69.92 -54.89 13.28
C GLY A 774 71.35 -55.27 12.86
N ALA A 775 71.85 -54.61 11.81
CA ALA A 775 73.20 -54.83 11.29
C ALA A 775 74.30 -54.38 12.27
N TRP A 776 74.05 -53.32 13.05
CA TRP A 776 75.00 -52.79 14.03
C TRP A 776 75.32 -53.78 15.15
N LYS A 777 74.34 -54.56 15.58
CA LYS A 777 74.57 -55.65 16.54
C LYS A 777 75.59 -56.67 15.99
N ARG A 778 75.48 -57.05 14.72
CA ARG A 778 76.41 -58.01 14.09
C ARG A 778 77.83 -57.44 14.03
N LEU A 779 77.95 -56.16 13.64
CA LEU A 779 79.24 -55.46 13.66
C LEU A 779 79.87 -55.43 15.06
N CYS A 780 79.07 -55.29 16.11
CA CYS A 780 79.55 -55.39 17.50
C CYS A 780 79.98 -56.81 17.90
N GLU A 781 79.27 -57.84 17.44
CA GLU A 781 79.65 -59.24 17.65
C GLU A 781 80.97 -59.58 16.94
N GLU A 782 81.18 -59.03 15.74
CA GLU A 782 82.42 -59.18 14.96
C GLU A 782 83.61 -58.39 15.55
N ALA A 783 83.36 -57.24 16.19
CA ALA A 783 84.39 -56.42 16.82
C ALA A 783 84.86 -56.98 18.18
N LEU A 784 84.05 -57.82 18.85
CA LEU A 784 84.32 -58.33 20.20
C LEU A 784 85.62 -59.16 20.34
N PRO A 785 85.94 -60.08 19.41
CA PRO A 785 87.15 -60.91 19.49
C PRO A 785 88.45 -60.12 19.29
N LEU A 786 88.38 -58.91 18.73
CA LEU A 786 89.53 -58.05 18.47
C LEU A 786 89.96 -57.24 19.70
N GLN A 787 89.16 -57.25 20.77
CA GLN A 787 89.39 -56.51 22.03
C GLN A 787 89.79 -57.42 23.21
N GLN A 788 89.93 -58.73 22.97
CA GLN A 788 90.44 -59.73 23.93
C GLN A 788 91.91 -60.00 23.62
#